data_AF-A0AAX7T380-F1
#
_entry.id   AF-A0AAX7T380-F1
#
_cell.length_a   1.000
_cell.length_b   1.000
_cell.length_c   1.000
_cell.angle_alpha   90.00
_cell.angle_beta   90.00
_cell.angle_gamma   90.00
#
_symmetry.space_group_name_H-M   'P 1'
#
loop_
_entity.id
_entity.type
_entity.pdbx_description
1 polymer ?
#
loop_
_entity_poly.entity_id
_entity_poly.type
_entity_poly.pdbx_seq_one_letter_code
_entity_poly.pdbx_strand_id
1 'polypeptide(L)'
;MSTSNPLANYSTELHDDQADKVDKYLHNLQLSDKTLMDVSLRFRREMDKGLCRDTNPTAAVKMLPTFVRSTPDGTEQGQFLALDLGGSNFRVLLVKVMGNGEQKVEMESQIYDIPEHIMRGSGSEFFDHIAACLANYLDKMGMKDKKLPLGFTFSFPCQQTKLDEAVLMSWTKGFRSSGVEGQDVVSLLRKSIKKRGDFDIDIVSVVNDTVGTMMTCGFDDRHCEVGLIVGTGTNACYMEQMRNIGVLDGDEGRMCVNTEWGAFGDDGALEDLRTDIDRELDAGSFNPGKQLKLFGYHVYKRKRNNRRQKPWGLNQMCVFSRFSRRLNKMVRRLVPDCDVRFLQSQDGSGKGAAMVTAVAFRLANQNADRQHILDTLRLSREQLLEVKRRFSEEMTRGLSKQTHKQASIKMLPTYVRSTPDGSEHGDFLALDLGGSSFRVLLVRVRSGTKRSVDMQQKIYSIPQEIMQGTGEELFNHIVDCIADFLEYMGMKGASLPLGFTFSFPCDQTKLDEGILLKWTKGFKASGCEGKDVVALLKEAVRSRGEFDLNFVAVVNDTVGTMMTCGYEDPKCEVGLIVGTGTNACYMEEMHNIELVEDDNGRMCVNVEWGAFGENGELEEFCTEFDRLVDACSNYPGKQRYEKMISGMYLGEIVRNVLLDFTAKGLLFRGKVSERLKTRGIFETKFLSQIESDRLAMRQVRSILQHLGLTGSTCDDSVLVKEVCSVVARRAAQLSGAGLAAVVDKIRQNRNLNQLSITVGVDGTLYKTHPHFSAIMQETLRDLAPQCEVTFLKSEDGSGKGAALITAVACRVKNEGQQ
;
A
#
# COMPACT_ATOMS: atom_id res chain seq x y z
N MET A 1 -14.05 27.84 87.82
CA MET A 1 -12.82 27.03 87.77
C MET A 1 -12.92 26.09 86.58
N SER A 2 -12.32 26.45 85.44
CA SER A 2 -11.83 25.46 84.47
C SER A 2 -10.46 25.96 84.03
N THR A 3 -9.45 25.16 84.32
CA THR A 3 -8.03 25.46 84.11
C THR A 3 -7.73 25.33 82.62
N SER A 4 -7.57 26.46 81.93
CA SER A 4 -6.88 26.52 80.64
C SER A 4 -5.45 26.04 80.84
N ASN A 5 -5.09 24.92 80.20
CA ASN A 5 -3.77 24.31 80.32
C ASN A 5 -2.78 25.10 79.44
N PRO A 6 -1.85 25.92 79.99
CA PRO A 6 -0.98 26.79 79.20
C PRO A 6 0.01 26.00 78.32
N LEU A 7 0.22 24.72 78.65
CA LEU A 7 1.11 23.81 77.92
C LEU A 7 0.57 23.38 76.54
N ALA A 8 -0.75 23.42 76.33
CA ALA A 8 -1.35 23.03 75.04
C ALA A 8 -1.17 24.12 73.97
N ASN A 9 -1.38 25.39 74.33
CA ASN A 9 -1.17 26.53 73.41
C ASN A 9 0.33 26.76 73.11
N TYR A 10 1.20 26.61 74.12
CA TYR A 10 2.66 26.66 73.92
C TYR A 10 3.13 25.56 72.94
N SER A 11 2.54 24.36 72.99
CA SER A 11 2.94 23.26 72.10
C SER A 11 2.52 23.46 70.65
N THR A 12 1.39 24.11 70.37
CA THR A 12 0.96 24.50 69.00
C THR A 12 1.78 25.68 68.46
N GLU A 13 2.04 26.71 69.26
CA GLU A 13 2.90 27.83 68.86
C GLU A 13 4.36 27.39 68.65
N LEU A 14 4.89 26.46 69.47
CA LEU A 14 6.20 25.84 69.26
C LEU A 14 6.26 24.93 68.02
N HIS A 15 5.16 24.28 67.67
CA HIS A 15 5.07 23.45 66.46
C HIS A 15 4.99 24.30 65.18
N ASP A 16 4.26 25.42 65.20
CA ASP A 16 4.17 26.36 64.09
C ASP A 16 5.49 27.16 63.92
N ASP A 17 6.14 27.58 65.01
CA ASP A 17 7.46 28.24 64.97
C ASP A 17 8.58 27.29 64.48
N GLN A 18 8.48 25.99 64.75
CA GLN A 18 9.37 24.98 64.16
C GLN A 18 9.08 24.72 62.69
N ALA A 19 7.81 24.66 62.28
CA ALA A 19 7.43 24.49 60.88
C ALA A 19 7.90 25.67 60.02
N ASP A 20 7.70 26.91 60.50
CA ASP A 20 8.18 28.12 59.82
C ASP A 20 9.70 28.20 59.72
N LYS A 21 10.42 27.72 60.75
CA LYS A 21 11.90 27.61 60.70
C LYS A 21 12.36 26.57 59.68
N VAL A 22 11.67 25.44 59.58
CA VAL A 22 11.95 24.40 58.58
C VAL A 22 11.64 24.92 57.17
N ASP A 23 10.51 25.61 56.98
CA ASP A 23 10.14 26.18 55.69
C ASP A 23 11.10 27.28 55.24
N LYS A 24 11.58 28.13 56.17
CA LYS A 24 12.66 29.09 55.89
C LYS A 24 13.98 28.40 55.55
N TYR A 25 14.34 27.31 56.23
CA TYR A 25 15.56 26.55 55.94
C TYR A 25 15.48 25.84 54.58
N LEU A 26 14.31 25.30 54.22
CA LEU A 26 14.05 24.57 52.98
C LEU A 26 13.43 25.44 51.88
N HIS A 27 13.47 26.78 51.98
CA HIS A 27 12.81 27.69 51.05
C HIS A 27 13.23 27.46 49.59
N ASN A 28 14.50 27.09 49.35
CA ASN A 28 15.03 26.76 48.03
C ASN A 28 14.46 25.46 47.43
N LEU A 29 13.87 24.58 48.25
CA LEU A 29 13.16 23.37 47.81
C LEU A 29 11.66 23.61 47.61
N GLN A 30 11.14 24.78 48.00
CA GLN A 30 9.74 25.17 47.82
C GLN A 30 9.55 25.86 46.47
N LEU A 31 9.32 25.07 45.43
CA LEU A 31 9.17 25.60 44.07
C LEU A 31 7.79 26.23 43.86
N SER A 32 7.78 27.49 43.41
CA SER A 32 6.56 28.21 43.04
C SER A 32 5.97 27.69 41.71
N ASP A 33 4.69 27.94 41.45
CA ASP A 33 4.06 27.59 40.17
C ASP A 33 4.77 28.24 38.98
N LYS A 34 5.26 29.48 39.13
CA LYS A 34 6.06 30.17 38.11
C LYS A 34 7.36 29.43 37.82
N THR A 35 8.05 28.97 38.86
CA THR A 35 9.30 28.20 38.73
C THR A 35 9.03 26.85 38.05
N LEU A 36 7.97 26.15 38.46
CA LEU A 36 7.59 24.86 37.86
C LEU A 36 7.21 25.00 36.38
N MET A 37 6.54 26.10 36.01
CA MET A 37 6.23 26.40 34.61
C MET A 37 7.49 26.70 33.79
N ASP A 38 8.46 27.44 34.37
CA ASP A 38 9.76 27.66 33.73
C ASP A 38 10.52 26.34 33.50
N VAL A 39 10.56 25.46 34.51
CA VAL A 39 11.14 24.11 34.37
C VAL A 39 10.44 23.31 33.26
N SER A 40 9.12 23.39 33.18
CA SER A 40 8.35 22.73 32.11
C SER A 40 8.74 23.24 30.72
N LEU A 41 8.97 24.55 30.56
CA LEU A 41 9.41 25.15 29.30
C LEU A 41 10.84 24.75 28.95
N ARG A 42 11.75 24.71 29.93
CA ARG A 42 13.12 24.22 29.74
C ARG A 42 13.11 22.75 29.29
N PHE A 43 12.30 21.91 29.94
CA PHE A 43 12.18 20.50 29.60
C PHE A 43 11.62 20.31 28.18
N ARG A 44 10.61 21.10 27.78
CA ARG A 44 10.08 21.08 26.40
C ARG A 44 11.17 21.39 25.36
N ARG A 45 12.02 22.39 25.61
CA ARG A 45 13.15 22.70 24.73
C ARG A 45 14.15 21.55 24.63
N GLU A 46 14.41 20.84 25.73
CA GLU A 46 15.27 19.66 25.72
C GLU A 46 14.65 18.49 24.93
N MET A 47 13.32 18.32 24.98
CA MET A 47 12.63 17.34 24.13
C MET A 47 12.79 17.69 22.64
N ASP A 48 12.60 18.96 22.26
CA ASP A 48 12.77 19.42 20.88
C ASP A 48 14.22 19.20 20.40
N LYS A 49 15.21 19.46 21.26
CA LYS A 49 16.62 19.15 20.99
C LYS A 49 16.87 17.65 20.82
N GLY A 50 16.29 16.82 21.68
CA GLY A 50 16.45 15.37 21.61
C GLY A 50 15.83 14.76 20.35
N LEU A 51 14.75 15.32 19.82
CA LEU A 51 14.10 14.80 18.60
C LEU A 51 14.78 15.25 17.30
N CYS A 52 15.50 16.37 17.31
CA CYS A 52 16.13 16.94 16.13
C CYS A 52 17.47 16.25 15.82
N ARG A 53 17.67 15.89 14.54
CA ARG A 53 18.86 15.18 14.05
C ARG A 53 20.18 15.89 14.40
N ASP A 54 20.21 17.21 14.26
CA ASP A 54 21.44 18.00 14.42
C ASP A 54 21.83 18.24 15.88
N THR A 55 20.84 18.28 16.78
CA THR A 55 21.05 18.59 18.20
C THR A 55 20.97 17.37 19.13
N ASN A 56 20.40 16.24 18.65
CA ASN A 56 20.33 14.98 19.42
C ASN A 56 21.69 14.51 19.99
N PRO A 57 22.83 14.57 19.26
CA PRO A 57 24.11 14.08 19.78
C PRO A 57 24.53 14.73 21.10
N THR A 58 24.21 16.02 21.29
CA THR A 58 24.57 16.80 22.48
C THR A 58 23.41 17.01 23.46
N ALA A 59 22.18 16.61 23.12
CA ALA A 59 21.02 16.75 23.99
C ALA A 59 21.16 15.92 25.27
N ALA A 60 20.77 16.50 26.41
CA ALA A 60 20.74 15.79 27.69
C ALA A 60 19.55 14.81 27.76
N VAL A 61 18.37 15.25 27.29
CA VAL A 61 17.17 14.41 27.14
C VAL A 61 17.24 13.73 25.77
N LYS A 62 17.44 12.41 25.76
CA LYS A 62 17.82 11.67 24.54
C LYS A 62 16.68 11.38 23.57
N MET A 63 15.43 11.36 24.03
CA MET A 63 14.24 11.15 23.18
C MET A 63 14.39 9.93 22.26
N LEU A 64 14.70 8.78 22.85
CA LEU A 64 15.05 7.54 22.16
C LEU A 64 13.82 6.91 21.46
N PRO A 65 13.88 6.65 20.14
CA PRO A 65 12.84 5.91 19.44
C PRO A 65 12.75 4.45 19.91
N THR A 66 11.53 3.97 20.17
CA THR A 66 11.30 2.62 20.74
C THR A 66 10.83 1.58 19.73
N PHE A 67 10.52 2.00 18.49
CA PHE A 67 9.91 1.18 17.44
C PHE A 67 8.51 0.61 17.78
N VAL A 68 7.92 1.00 18.90
CA VAL A 68 6.51 0.73 19.22
C VAL A 68 5.63 1.77 18.55
N ARG A 69 4.94 1.38 17.46
CA ARG A 69 4.17 2.30 16.60
C ARG A 69 2.68 2.44 16.98
N SER A 70 2.17 1.52 17.79
CA SER A 70 0.76 1.52 18.21
C SER A 70 0.60 0.97 19.61
N THR A 71 -0.38 1.52 20.34
CA THR A 71 -0.95 0.89 21.53
C THR A 71 -1.81 -0.32 21.14
N PRO A 72 -2.22 -1.15 22.11
CA PRO A 72 -3.08 -2.27 21.82
C PRO A 72 -4.46 -1.84 21.31
N ASP A 73 -5.05 -2.62 20.40
CA ASP A 73 -6.37 -2.32 19.79
C ASP A 73 -7.46 -3.36 20.12
N GLY A 74 -7.10 -4.41 20.87
CA GLY A 74 -7.98 -5.48 21.31
C GLY A 74 -8.06 -6.67 20.34
N THR A 75 -7.32 -6.65 19.24
CA THR A 75 -7.21 -7.79 18.30
C THR A 75 -6.01 -8.69 18.58
N GLU A 76 -5.20 -8.35 19.60
CA GLU A 76 -4.08 -9.17 20.04
C GLU A 76 -4.56 -10.51 20.61
N GLN A 77 -3.87 -11.60 20.26
CA GLN A 77 -4.14 -12.93 20.79
C GLN A 77 -2.89 -13.79 20.77
N GLY A 78 -2.78 -14.73 21.71
CA GLY A 78 -1.68 -15.70 21.75
C GLY A 78 -1.11 -15.92 23.15
N GLN A 79 0.01 -16.64 23.20
CA GLN A 79 0.78 -16.88 24.43
C GLN A 79 2.18 -16.31 24.24
N PHE A 80 2.61 -15.48 25.18
CA PHE A 80 3.84 -14.71 25.10
C PHE A 80 4.62 -14.85 26.40
N LEU A 81 5.93 -15.02 26.30
CA LEU A 81 6.83 -14.88 27.43
C LEU A 81 7.17 -13.39 27.61
N ALA A 82 7.30 -12.96 28.86
CA ALA A 82 7.85 -11.64 29.16
C ALA A 82 8.94 -11.75 30.22
N LEU A 83 10.04 -11.05 30.00
CA LEU A 83 11.11 -10.84 30.97
C LEU A 83 10.99 -9.43 31.51
N ASP A 84 11.05 -9.25 32.83
CA ASP A 84 11.00 -7.94 33.47
C ASP A 84 12.24 -7.71 34.31
N LEU A 85 13.10 -6.81 33.84
CA LEU A 85 14.38 -6.48 34.45
C LEU A 85 14.53 -4.96 34.58
N GLY A 86 14.29 -4.45 35.80
CA GLY A 86 14.44 -3.03 36.11
C GLY A 86 14.90 -2.69 37.53
N GLY A 87 15.18 -3.70 38.37
CA GLY A 87 15.67 -3.57 39.74
C GLY A 87 16.28 -4.89 40.25
N SER A 88 16.38 -5.09 41.56
CA SER A 88 16.99 -6.30 42.15
C SER A 88 16.19 -7.60 41.96
N ASN A 89 14.93 -7.49 41.51
CA ASN A 89 14.03 -8.62 41.29
C ASN A 89 13.83 -8.81 39.78
N PHE A 90 14.31 -9.93 39.25
CA PHE A 90 14.05 -10.37 37.89
C PHE A 90 12.73 -11.13 37.85
N ARG A 91 11.85 -10.86 36.88
CA ARG A 91 10.61 -11.64 36.72
C ARG A 91 10.54 -12.29 35.36
N VAL A 92 10.05 -13.52 35.35
CA VAL A 92 9.64 -14.23 34.13
C VAL A 92 8.13 -14.40 34.20
N LEU A 93 7.44 -14.02 33.13
CA LEU A 93 6.00 -14.09 33.02
C LEU A 93 5.58 -14.90 31.79
N LEU A 94 4.52 -15.68 31.93
CA LEU A 94 3.72 -16.19 30.82
C LEU A 94 2.44 -15.37 30.75
N VAL A 95 2.20 -14.74 29.62
CA VAL A 95 1.04 -13.88 29.37
C VAL A 95 0.23 -14.48 28.24
N LYS A 96 -1.02 -14.83 28.51
CA LYS A 96 -1.95 -15.38 27.54
C LYS A 96 -3.06 -14.38 27.28
N VAL A 97 -3.15 -13.93 26.03
CA VAL A 97 -4.14 -12.96 25.55
C VAL A 97 -5.21 -13.71 24.77
N MET A 98 -6.48 -13.58 25.19
CA MET A 98 -7.61 -14.24 24.54
C MET A 98 -8.28 -13.32 23.53
N GLY A 99 -8.43 -13.78 22.28
CA GLY A 99 -8.95 -13.01 21.15
C GLY A 99 -10.47 -12.93 21.03
N ASN A 100 -11.24 -13.27 22.07
CA ASN A 100 -12.72 -13.37 22.02
C ASN A 100 -13.47 -12.03 22.20
N GLY A 101 -12.78 -10.89 22.09
CA GLY A 101 -13.38 -9.56 22.29
C GLY A 101 -13.61 -9.17 23.76
N GLU A 102 -13.34 -10.05 24.72
CA GLU A 102 -13.50 -9.76 26.16
C GLU A 102 -12.25 -9.09 26.79
N GLN A 103 -11.20 -8.79 26.01
CA GLN A 103 -9.93 -8.23 26.48
C GLN A 103 -9.40 -8.93 27.75
N LYS A 104 -9.46 -10.26 27.78
CA LYS A 104 -9.04 -11.04 28.95
C LYS A 104 -7.59 -11.50 28.80
N VAL A 105 -6.80 -11.22 29.84
CA VAL A 105 -5.39 -11.62 29.94
C VAL A 105 -5.23 -12.54 31.15
N GLU A 106 -4.64 -13.72 30.92
CA GLU A 106 -4.20 -14.63 31.98
C GLU A 106 -2.68 -14.48 32.15
N MET A 107 -2.22 -14.33 33.39
CA MET A 107 -0.81 -14.11 33.70
C MET A 107 -0.34 -15.03 34.79
N GLU A 108 0.79 -15.68 34.54
CA GLU A 108 1.56 -16.41 35.55
C GLU A 108 2.95 -15.83 35.62
N SER A 109 3.52 -15.67 36.82
CA SER A 109 4.84 -15.07 36.97
C SER A 109 5.66 -15.74 38.07
N GLN A 110 6.97 -15.70 37.90
CA GLN A 110 7.92 -16.10 38.93
C GLN A 110 8.99 -15.02 39.08
N ILE A 111 9.30 -14.70 40.34
CA ILE A 111 10.36 -13.76 40.71
C ILE A 111 11.63 -14.54 41.03
N TYR A 112 12.75 -14.03 40.55
CA TYR A 112 14.10 -14.53 40.79
C TYR A 112 14.96 -13.39 41.35
N ASP A 113 15.74 -13.70 42.37
CA ASP A 113 16.70 -12.74 42.91
C ASP A 113 17.94 -12.67 42.00
N ILE A 114 18.50 -11.46 41.84
CA ILE A 114 19.80 -11.27 41.21
C ILE A 114 20.80 -10.92 42.31
N PRO A 115 21.76 -11.82 42.63
CA PRO A 115 22.76 -11.54 43.64
C PRO A 115 23.60 -10.31 43.29
N GLU A 116 24.01 -9.52 44.29
CA GLU A 116 24.79 -8.29 44.10
C GLU A 116 26.12 -8.53 43.34
N HIS A 117 26.75 -9.68 43.56
CA HIS A 117 27.97 -10.06 42.83
C HIS A 117 27.72 -10.35 41.33
N ILE A 118 26.51 -10.79 40.95
CA ILE A 118 26.11 -10.96 39.55
C ILE A 118 25.77 -9.60 38.91
N MET A 119 25.07 -8.72 39.65
CA MET A 119 24.77 -7.35 39.21
C MET A 119 26.03 -6.51 38.92
N ARG A 120 27.15 -6.84 39.56
CA ARG A 120 28.45 -6.16 39.42
C ARG A 120 29.55 -7.03 38.79
N GLY A 121 29.20 -8.23 38.33
CA GLY A 121 30.12 -9.20 37.76
C GLY A 121 30.41 -8.96 36.28
N SER A 122 30.68 -10.04 35.54
CA SER A 122 30.77 -9.97 34.08
C SER A 122 29.39 -10.02 33.42
N GLY A 123 29.27 -9.42 32.23
CA GLY A 123 28.07 -9.53 31.40
C GLY A 123 27.72 -10.97 31.04
N SER A 124 28.73 -11.83 30.84
CA SER A 124 28.50 -13.26 30.58
C SER A 124 27.84 -13.95 31.77
N GLU A 125 28.32 -13.75 32.99
CA GLU A 125 27.70 -14.33 34.19
C GLU A 125 26.29 -13.79 34.40
N PHE A 126 26.09 -12.51 34.14
CA PHE A 126 24.79 -11.87 34.21
C PHE A 126 23.76 -12.53 33.28
N PHE A 127 24.04 -12.62 31.97
CA PHE A 127 23.12 -13.22 31.02
C PHE A 127 23.01 -14.74 31.16
N ASP A 128 24.05 -15.44 31.63
CA ASP A 128 23.96 -16.86 31.99
C ASP A 128 23.00 -17.09 33.16
N HIS A 129 22.98 -16.19 34.16
CA HIS A 129 22.01 -16.22 35.27
C HIS A 129 20.58 -15.98 34.77
N ILE A 130 20.37 -14.98 33.90
CA ILE A 130 19.06 -14.72 33.28
C ILE A 130 18.56 -15.93 32.48
N ALA A 131 19.43 -16.54 31.67
CA ALA A 131 19.12 -17.74 30.91
C ALA A 131 18.81 -18.94 31.81
N ALA A 132 19.50 -19.10 32.94
CA ALA A 132 19.21 -20.15 33.92
C ALA A 132 17.86 -19.97 34.61
N CYS A 133 17.50 -18.73 34.98
CA CYS A 133 16.20 -18.41 35.56
C CYS A 133 15.06 -18.70 34.55
N LEU A 134 15.26 -18.34 33.28
CA LEU A 134 14.31 -18.64 32.22
C LEU A 134 14.14 -20.15 32.01
N ALA A 135 15.25 -20.90 31.94
CA ALA A 135 15.22 -22.36 31.84
C ALA A 135 14.43 -23.01 32.98
N ASN A 136 14.67 -22.55 34.23
CA ASN A 136 13.97 -23.05 35.41
C ASN A 136 12.45 -22.79 35.33
N TYR A 137 12.05 -21.62 34.83
CA TYR A 137 10.65 -21.29 34.64
C TYR A 137 10.01 -22.20 33.58
N LEU A 138 10.66 -22.37 32.43
CA LEU A 138 10.16 -23.21 31.34
C LEU A 138 10.05 -24.69 31.75
N ASP A 139 11.00 -25.19 32.54
CA ASP A 139 10.95 -26.54 33.13
C ASP A 139 9.70 -26.73 34.00
N LYS A 140 9.46 -25.81 34.94
CA LYS A 140 8.31 -25.88 35.85
C LYS A 140 6.98 -25.86 35.12
N MET A 141 6.93 -25.12 34.01
CA MET A 141 5.74 -24.98 33.19
C MET A 141 5.59 -26.11 32.15
N GLY A 142 6.58 -26.99 31.99
CA GLY A 142 6.57 -28.03 30.95
C GLY A 142 6.58 -27.45 29.54
N MET A 143 7.33 -26.37 29.30
CA MET A 143 7.31 -25.60 28.05
C MET A 143 8.66 -25.49 27.34
N LYS A 144 9.68 -26.27 27.72
CA LYS A 144 11.00 -26.22 27.06
C LYS A 144 10.97 -26.53 25.57
N ASP A 145 10.03 -27.37 25.13
CA ASP A 145 9.88 -27.75 23.73
C ASP A 145 9.07 -26.74 22.90
N LYS A 146 8.55 -25.67 23.52
CA LYS A 146 7.76 -24.63 22.86
C LYS A 146 8.61 -23.41 22.58
N LYS A 147 8.66 -23.00 21.31
CA LYS A 147 9.26 -21.73 20.90
C LYS A 147 8.23 -20.60 21.01
N LEU A 148 8.09 -20.03 22.22
CA LEU A 148 7.17 -18.92 22.45
C LEU A 148 7.85 -17.57 22.11
N PRO A 149 7.10 -16.60 21.54
CA PRO A 149 7.59 -15.24 21.38
C PRO A 149 7.83 -14.59 22.75
N LEU A 150 8.97 -13.93 22.89
CA LEU A 150 9.43 -13.32 24.12
C LEU A 150 9.59 -11.81 23.98
N GLY A 151 8.93 -11.08 24.88
CA GLY A 151 9.16 -9.66 25.12
C GLY A 151 10.12 -9.46 26.29
N PHE A 152 11.05 -8.53 26.18
CA PHE A 152 12.02 -8.22 27.22
C PHE A 152 11.86 -6.77 27.67
N THR A 153 11.27 -6.55 28.85
CA THR A 153 11.41 -5.27 29.54
C THR A 153 12.82 -5.16 30.11
N PHE A 154 13.59 -4.23 29.54
CA PHE A 154 14.94 -3.91 29.96
C PHE A 154 15.02 -2.42 30.32
N SER A 155 14.94 -2.12 31.61
CA SER A 155 14.70 -0.76 32.12
C SER A 155 15.97 0.10 32.22
N PHE A 156 16.75 0.11 31.14
CA PHE A 156 17.98 0.89 30.99
C PHE A 156 17.96 1.67 29.68
N PRO A 157 18.71 2.79 29.58
CA PRO A 157 18.83 3.53 28.33
C PRO A 157 19.44 2.66 27.24
N CYS A 158 18.68 2.39 26.18
CA CYS A 158 19.12 1.57 25.06
C CYS A 158 18.90 2.30 23.75
N GLN A 159 19.91 2.25 22.88
CA GLN A 159 19.74 2.62 21.49
C GLN A 159 19.15 1.44 20.72
N GLN A 160 18.10 1.70 19.95
CA GLN A 160 17.42 0.68 19.14
C GLN A 160 17.42 1.13 17.67
N THR A 161 17.57 0.19 16.75
CA THR A 161 17.35 0.40 15.31
C THR A 161 16.14 -0.40 14.79
N LYS A 162 15.64 -1.33 15.62
CA LYS A 162 14.48 -2.20 15.41
C LYS A 162 14.01 -2.74 16.75
N LEU A 163 12.82 -3.36 16.77
CA LEU A 163 12.16 -3.77 18.01
C LEU A 163 12.89 -4.90 18.77
N ASP A 164 13.58 -5.80 18.06
CA ASP A 164 14.30 -6.95 18.62
C ASP A 164 15.79 -6.69 18.86
N GLU A 165 16.18 -5.42 19.00
CA GLU A 165 17.56 -4.98 19.24
C GLU A 165 17.58 -3.91 20.32
N ALA A 166 18.55 -3.98 21.23
CA ALA A 166 18.76 -2.97 22.25
C ALA A 166 20.23 -2.89 22.66
N VAL A 167 20.92 -1.89 22.14
CA VAL A 167 22.31 -1.60 22.51
C VAL A 167 22.31 -0.79 23.80
N LEU A 168 22.81 -1.38 24.89
CA LEU A 168 22.87 -0.69 26.18
C LEU A 168 23.80 0.53 26.08
N MET A 169 23.29 1.72 26.39
CA MET A 169 24.12 2.93 26.40
C MET A 169 24.93 3.04 27.68
N SER A 170 24.28 2.88 28.83
CA SER A 170 24.92 2.95 30.14
C SER A 170 24.09 2.26 31.21
N TRP A 171 24.75 1.66 32.19
CA TRP A 171 24.08 1.12 33.35
C TRP A 171 23.56 2.21 34.30
N THR A 172 22.44 1.90 34.97
CA THR A 172 21.84 2.75 36.01
C THR A 172 21.37 1.85 37.19
N LYS A 173 20.76 2.44 38.23
CA LYS A 173 20.05 1.71 39.31
C LYS A 173 20.91 0.66 40.05
N GLY A 174 22.23 0.86 40.12
CA GLY A 174 23.17 0.00 40.87
C GLY A 174 23.70 -1.23 40.12
N PHE A 175 23.36 -1.41 38.84
CA PHE A 175 23.95 -2.41 37.96
C PHE A 175 25.30 -1.93 37.42
N ARG A 176 26.25 -2.86 37.18
CA ARG A 176 27.55 -2.55 36.59
C ARG A 176 28.24 -3.76 35.95
N SER A 177 27.48 -4.61 35.27
CA SER A 177 28.06 -5.81 34.67
C SER A 177 28.98 -5.42 33.49
N SER A 178 30.25 -5.83 33.56
CA SER A 178 31.28 -5.45 32.58
C SER A 178 31.05 -6.12 31.22
N GLY A 179 31.37 -5.42 30.12
CA GLY A 179 31.23 -5.96 28.76
C GLY A 179 29.80 -6.01 28.22
N VAL A 180 28.87 -5.22 28.78
CA VAL A 180 27.48 -5.08 28.29
C VAL A 180 27.21 -3.71 27.67
N GLU A 181 27.79 -2.63 28.21
CA GLU A 181 27.66 -1.29 27.63
C GLU A 181 28.24 -1.26 26.21
N GLY A 182 27.51 -0.67 25.27
CA GLY A 182 27.81 -0.68 23.84
C GLY A 182 27.54 -2.01 23.13
N GLN A 183 26.95 -3.00 23.81
CA GLN A 183 26.57 -4.29 23.23
C GLN A 183 25.05 -4.44 23.14
N ASP A 184 24.58 -5.18 22.14
CA ASP A 184 23.18 -5.58 22.03
C ASP A 184 22.83 -6.66 23.06
N VAL A 185 21.94 -6.32 24.00
CA VAL A 185 21.54 -7.21 25.09
C VAL A 185 20.76 -8.43 24.60
N VAL A 186 20.09 -8.34 23.45
CA VAL A 186 19.39 -9.47 22.83
C VAL A 186 20.41 -10.49 22.34
N SER A 187 21.43 -10.03 21.64
CA SER A 187 22.53 -10.88 21.18
C SER A 187 23.26 -11.56 22.35
N LEU A 188 23.50 -10.85 23.45
CA LEU A 188 24.12 -11.43 24.66
C LEU A 188 23.23 -12.50 25.30
N LEU A 189 21.93 -12.25 25.44
CA LEU A 189 20.99 -13.24 25.97
C LEU A 189 20.86 -14.46 25.05
N ARG A 190 20.74 -14.27 23.72
CA ARG A 190 20.73 -15.36 22.73
C ARG A 190 22.00 -16.21 22.82
N LYS A 191 23.17 -15.59 23.03
CA LYS A 191 24.44 -16.29 23.22
C LYS A 191 24.43 -17.18 24.48
N SER A 192 23.95 -16.67 25.61
CA SER A 192 23.84 -17.44 26.86
C SER A 192 22.84 -18.60 26.75
N ILE A 193 21.71 -18.40 26.07
CA ILE A 193 20.72 -19.46 25.82
C ILE A 193 21.31 -20.54 24.90
N LYS A 194 21.96 -20.15 23.80
CA LYS A 194 22.63 -21.08 22.89
C LYS A 194 23.77 -21.86 23.59
N LYS A 195 24.50 -21.22 24.50
CA LYS A 195 25.55 -21.87 25.32
C LYS A 195 24.96 -22.97 26.21
N ARG A 196 23.73 -22.79 26.71
CA ARG A 196 23.03 -23.83 27.49
C ARG A 196 22.52 -24.97 26.62
N GLY A 197 21.86 -24.64 25.51
CA GLY A 197 21.37 -25.61 24.52
C GLY A 197 20.16 -26.46 24.96
N ASP A 198 19.54 -26.17 26.10
CA ASP A 198 18.43 -26.96 26.68
C ASP A 198 17.02 -26.41 26.37
N PHE A 199 16.91 -25.25 25.70
CA PHE A 199 15.65 -24.67 25.20
C PHE A 199 15.93 -23.62 24.11
N ASP A 200 14.90 -23.22 23.36
CA ASP A 200 14.96 -22.15 22.36
C ASP A 200 13.83 -21.14 22.58
N ILE A 201 14.09 -19.86 22.32
CA ILE A 201 13.11 -18.78 22.43
C ILE A 201 13.23 -17.83 21.24
N ASP A 202 12.12 -17.17 20.91
CA ASP A 202 12.11 -16.12 19.92
C ASP A 202 11.99 -14.74 20.60
N ILE A 203 13.11 -14.04 20.79
CA ILE A 203 13.08 -12.67 21.33
C ILE A 203 12.61 -11.74 20.21
N VAL A 204 11.37 -11.25 20.33
CA VAL A 204 10.69 -10.44 19.31
C VAL A 204 10.76 -8.94 19.63
N SER A 205 10.84 -8.58 20.92
CA SER A 205 10.83 -7.18 21.31
C SER A 205 11.62 -6.90 22.58
N VAL A 206 12.35 -5.80 22.63
CA VAL A 206 12.90 -5.19 23.85
C VAL A 206 12.27 -3.83 24.07
N VAL A 207 11.82 -3.57 25.29
CA VAL A 207 11.13 -2.33 25.65
C VAL A 207 11.62 -1.79 27.00
N ASN A 208 11.52 -0.48 27.17
CA ASN A 208 11.72 0.16 28.48
C ASN A 208 10.52 -0.09 29.41
N ASP A 209 10.70 0.04 30.73
CA ASP A 209 9.61 -0.10 31.71
C ASP A 209 8.51 0.94 31.55
N THR A 210 8.86 2.16 31.12
CA THR A 210 7.88 3.19 30.75
C THR A 210 6.98 2.74 29.60
N VAL A 211 7.57 2.21 28.54
CA VAL A 211 6.86 1.68 27.36
C VAL A 211 5.98 0.50 27.75
N GLY A 212 6.51 -0.44 28.53
CA GLY A 212 5.71 -1.54 29.08
C GLY A 212 4.52 -1.02 29.90
N THR A 213 4.73 -0.03 30.77
CA THR A 213 3.65 0.56 31.57
C THR A 213 2.58 1.23 30.70
N MET A 214 2.98 1.98 29.67
CA MET A 214 2.06 2.59 28.70
C MET A 214 1.24 1.52 27.98
N MET A 215 1.87 0.41 27.59
CA MET A 215 1.21 -0.66 26.84
C MET A 215 0.28 -1.50 27.72
N THR A 216 0.65 -1.75 28.98
CA THR A 216 -0.23 -2.35 29.98
C THR A 216 -1.49 -1.50 30.17
N CYS A 217 -1.33 -0.20 30.43
CA CYS A 217 -2.44 0.71 30.64
C CYS A 217 -3.25 0.95 29.36
N GLY A 218 -2.58 0.97 28.20
CA GLY A 218 -3.19 1.15 26.88
C GLY A 218 -4.08 -0.01 26.44
N PHE A 219 -3.80 -1.21 26.96
CA PHE A 219 -4.68 -2.36 26.80
C PHE A 219 -6.03 -2.15 27.50
N ASP A 220 -5.99 -1.60 28.72
CA ASP A 220 -7.18 -1.37 29.55
C ASP A 220 -7.90 -0.03 29.18
N ASP A 221 -7.17 0.99 28.72
CA ASP A 221 -7.69 2.28 28.26
C ASP A 221 -7.00 2.75 26.98
N ARG A 222 -7.73 2.76 25.86
CA ARG A 222 -7.23 3.15 24.53
C ARG A 222 -6.75 4.60 24.43
N HIS A 223 -7.04 5.46 25.41
CA HIS A 223 -6.55 6.84 25.47
C HIS A 223 -5.18 6.96 26.13
N CYS A 224 -4.56 5.86 26.57
CA CYS A 224 -3.23 5.90 27.17
C CYS A 224 -2.17 6.24 26.12
N GLU A 225 -1.55 7.42 26.23
CA GLU A 225 -0.48 7.88 25.33
C GLU A 225 0.83 8.18 26.06
N VAL A 226 0.89 7.97 27.38
CA VAL A 226 2.04 8.27 28.23
C VAL A 226 2.28 7.12 29.21
N GLY A 227 3.52 6.63 29.27
CA GLY A 227 4.01 5.74 30.31
C GLY A 227 4.86 6.51 31.31
N LEU A 228 4.57 6.37 32.59
CA LEU A 228 5.29 7.08 33.66
C LEU A 228 5.79 6.09 34.71
N ILE A 229 7.09 6.15 35.00
CA ILE A 229 7.72 5.40 36.09
C ILE A 229 8.19 6.39 37.15
N VAL A 230 7.75 6.17 38.40
CA VAL A 230 8.25 6.87 39.59
C VAL A 230 8.53 5.82 40.67
N GLY A 231 9.78 5.34 40.72
CA GLY A 231 10.23 4.26 41.61
C GLY A 231 11.70 4.43 41.98
N THR A 232 12.51 3.37 41.86
CA THR A 232 13.98 3.43 42.06
C THR A 232 14.65 4.47 41.16
N GLY A 233 14.10 4.67 39.96
CA GLY A 233 14.39 5.81 39.09
C GLY A 233 13.09 6.50 38.66
N THR A 234 13.21 7.56 37.87
CA THR A 234 12.08 8.25 37.25
C THR A 234 12.30 8.36 35.75
N ASN A 235 11.30 8.01 34.96
CA ASN A 235 11.33 8.13 33.51
C ASN A 235 9.91 8.27 32.94
N ALA A 236 9.79 8.79 31.71
CA ALA A 236 8.54 8.80 30.97
C ALA A 236 8.75 8.47 29.48
N CYS A 237 7.74 7.86 28.87
CA CYS A 237 7.61 7.72 27.43
C CYS A 237 6.26 8.26 26.98
N TYR A 238 6.14 8.61 25.69
CA TYR A 238 4.86 9.03 25.13
C TYR A 238 4.78 8.76 23.62
N MET A 239 3.58 8.77 23.06
CA MET A 239 3.37 8.64 21.61
C MET A 239 3.65 9.96 20.89
N GLU A 240 4.74 10.01 20.11
CA GLU A 240 5.12 11.16 19.28
C GLU A 240 4.74 10.93 17.81
N GLN A 241 4.51 12.01 17.07
CA GLN A 241 4.30 11.98 15.62
C GLN A 241 5.61 11.67 14.90
N MET A 242 5.61 10.72 13.96
CA MET A 242 6.84 10.32 13.25
C MET A 242 7.53 11.49 12.55
N ARG A 243 6.77 12.42 11.94
CA ARG A 243 7.29 13.66 11.34
C ARG A 243 8.12 14.56 12.28
N ASN A 244 7.97 14.40 13.60
CA ASN A 244 8.73 15.17 14.59
C ASN A 244 10.01 14.45 15.02
N ILE A 245 10.18 13.16 14.69
CA ILE A 245 11.33 12.33 15.09
C ILE A 245 12.42 12.43 14.02
N GLY A 246 13.16 13.54 14.00
CA GLY A 246 14.17 13.81 12.98
C GLY A 246 15.35 12.83 12.94
N VAL A 247 15.56 12.07 14.01
CA VAL A 247 16.59 11.02 14.11
C VAL A 247 16.26 9.73 13.35
N LEU A 248 15.03 9.58 12.86
CA LEU A 248 14.62 8.47 12.01
C LEU A 248 14.17 8.98 10.64
N ASP A 249 14.24 8.11 9.63
CA ASP A 249 13.61 8.37 8.34
C ASP A 249 12.15 7.89 8.38
N GLY A 250 11.24 8.74 7.87
CA GLY A 250 9.80 8.46 7.82
C GLY A 250 8.97 9.50 8.57
N ASP A 251 7.85 9.92 7.99
CA ASP A 251 6.96 10.96 8.51
C ASP A 251 5.56 10.45 8.90
N GLU A 252 5.30 9.16 8.68
CA GLU A 252 3.97 8.56 8.78
C GLU A 252 3.69 7.88 10.12
N GLY A 253 2.52 8.15 10.69
CA GLY A 253 2.06 7.51 11.92
C GLY A 253 2.68 8.10 13.18
N ARG A 254 2.74 7.28 14.22
CA ARG A 254 3.28 7.66 15.54
C ARG A 254 4.26 6.61 16.01
N MET A 255 5.16 7.00 16.89
CA MET A 255 6.04 6.07 17.60
C MET A 255 6.15 6.50 19.04
N CYS A 256 6.18 5.52 19.94
CA CYS A 256 6.50 5.79 21.32
C CYS A 256 7.96 6.24 21.42
N VAL A 257 8.19 7.37 22.09
CA VAL A 257 9.51 7.91 22.36
C VAL A 257 9.78 7.80 23.85
N ASN A 258 10.90 7.20 24.20
CA ASN A 258 11.41 7.14 25.56
C ASN A 258 12.23 8.42 25.82
N THR A 259 11.78 9.27 26.73
CA THR A 259 12.43 10.57 26.96
C THR A 259 13.81 10.43 27.59
N GLU A 260 14.02 9.40 28.41
CA GLU A 260 15.16 9.31 29.33
C GLU A 260 15.34 10.60 30.15
N TRP A 261 14.23 11.14 30.67
CA TRP A 261 14.22 12.46 31.30
C TRP A 261 15.04 12.56 32.59
N GLY A 262 15.61 11.46 33.08
CA GLY A 262 16.44 11.44 34.28
C GLY A 262 17.67 12.31 34.13
N ALA A 263 18.21 12.38 32.91
CA ALA A 263 19.39 13.15 32.53
C ALA A 263 19.13 14.65 32.34
N PHE A 264 17.88 15.11 32.52
CA PHE A 264 17.57 16.53 32.40
C PHE A 264 18.31 17.32 33.48
N GLY A 265 19.15 18.28 33.05
CA GLY A 265 20.02 19.07 33.91
C GLY A 265 21.47 18.59 33.95
N ASP A 266 21.82 17.46 33.33
CA ASP A 266 23.21 16.96 33.22
C ASP A 266 24.14 17.91 32.44
N ASP A 267 23.56 18.82 31.65
CA ASP A 267 24.22 19.88 30.91
C ASP A 267 24.28 21.22 31.68
N GLY A 268 23.82 21.23 32.93
CA GLY A 268 23.74 22.40 33.79
C GLY A 268 22.43 23.18 33.70
N ALA A 269 21.44 22.73 32.91
CA ALA A 269 20.17 23.46 32.70
C ALA A 269 19.30 23.64 33.97
N LEU A 270 19.62 22.93 35.06
CA LEU A 270 18.93 22.98 36.35
C LEU A 270 19.81 23.50 37.51
N GLU A 271 21.01 24.01 37.25
CA GLU A 271 21.94 24.42 38.33
C GLU A 271 21.40 25.53 39.24
N ASP A 272 20.54 26.41 38.71
CA ASP A 272 19.87 27.45 39.49
C ASP A 272 18.84 26.92 40.49
N LEU A 273 18.40 25.67 40.32
CA LEU A 273 17.44 24.99 41.19
C LEU A 273 18.08 23.94 42.11
N ARG A 274 19.33 23.54 41.83
CA ARG A 274 20.07 22.58 42.66
C ARG A 274 20.59 23.23 43.93
N THR A 275 20.33 22.58 45.05
CA THR A 275 20.83 22.98 46.37
C THR A 275 22.12 22.25 46.73
N ASP A 276 22.79 22.68 47.80
CA ASP A 276 23.99 21.99 48.29
C ASP A 276 23.71 20.55 48.73
N ILE A 277 22.47 20.26 49.15
CA ILE A 277 22.01 18.89 49.46
C ILE A 277 22.06 18.03 48.20
N ASP A 278 21.57 18.55 47.07
CA ASP A 278 21.55 17.82 45.79
C ASP A 278 22.97 17.60 45.25
N ARG A 279 23.88 18.55 45.48
CA ARG A 279 25.31 18.41 45.09
C ARG A 279 26.05 17.37 45.93
N GLU A 280 25.79 17.33 47.24
CA GLU A 280 26.39 16.32 48.12
C GLU A 280 25.89 14.91 47.80
N LEU A 281 24.59 14.76 47.53
CA LEU A 281 24.00 13.48 47.11
C LEU A 281 24.56 12.97 45.79
N ASP A 282 24.73 13.86 44.81
CA ASP A 282 25.31 13.56 43.50
C ASP A 282 26.78 13.13 43.61
N ALA A 283 27.59 13.85 44.38
CA ALA A 283 29.00 13.53 44.62
C ALA A 283 29.20 12.16 45.30
N GLY A 284 28.24 11.75 46.15
CA GLY A 284 28.24 10.43 46.81
C GLY A 284 27.58 9.30 46.00
N SER A 285 27.09 9.57 44.79
CA SER A 285 26.37 8.61 43.96
C SER A 285 27.29 7.70 43.14
N PHE A 286 26.71 6.68 42.50
CA PHE A 286 27.46 5.77 41.62
C PHE A 286 27.83 6.40 40.26
N ASN A 287 27.20 7.50 39.90
CA ASN A 287 27.30 8.16 38.61
C ASN A 287 27.33 9.70 38.76
N PRO A 288 28.35 10.28 39.41
CA PRO A 288 28.41 11.72 39.66
C PRO A 288 28.28 12.55 38.38
N GLY A 289 27.49 13.62 38.43
CA GLY A 289 27.22 14.51 37.30
C GLY A 289 26.26 13.93 36.25
N LYS A 290 25.57 12.82 36.56
CA LYS A 290 24.59 12.18 35.68
C LYS A 290 23.27 11.91 36.40
N GLN A 291 22.17 11.95 35.65
CA GLN A 291 20.81 11.75 36.17
C GLN A 291 20.40 12.81 37.22
N LEU A 292 20.78 14.06 36.99
CA LEU A 292 20.70 15.15 37.99
C LEU A 292 19.27 15.63 38.33
N LYS A 293 18.23 15.17 37.62
CA LYS A 293 16.81 15.47 37.94
C LYS A 293 16.32 14.87 39.28
N LEU A 294 17.17 14.14 40.01
CA LEU A 294 16.86 13.51 41.30
C LEU A 294 16.69 14.56 42.41
N PHE A 295 15.46 15.06 42.61
CA PHE A 295 15.09 15.71 43.87
C PHE A 295 15.09 14.67 45.01
N GLY A 296 15.90 14.93 46.03
CA GLY A 296 16.31 13.98 47.06
C GLY A 296 15.21 13.11 47.68
N TYR A 297 15.37 11.79 47.55
CA TYR A 297 14.78 10.81 48.45
C TYR A 297 15.87 9.97 49.10
N HIS A 298 16.67 10.60 49.98
CA HIS A 298 17.55 9.90 50.93
C HIS A 298 17.55 10.64 52.28
N VAL A 299 16.38 10.72 52.93
CA VAL A 299 16.33 11.20 54.32
C VAL A 299 16.81 10.10 55.27
N TYR A 300 18.09 10.22 55.65
CA TYR A 300 18.65 9.91 56.96
C TYR A 300 18.41 8.51 57.58
N LYS A 301 19.28 7.55 57.27
CA LYS A 301 19.43 6.29 58.02
C LYS A 301 20.34 6.49 59.25
N ARG A 302 20.00 7.36 60.22
CA ARG A 302 20.72 7.38 61.52
C ARG A 302 20.18 6.27 62.42
N LYS A 303 21.08 5.37 62.87
CA LYS A 303 20.85 4.43 63.97
C LYS A 303 20.30 5.18 65.19
N ARG A 304 19.01 5.06 65.47
CA ARG A 304 18.44 5.39 66.77
C ARG A 304 18.43 4.11 67.60
N ASN A 305 19.41 3.97 68.48
CA ASN A 305 19.33 3.08 69.64
C ASN A 305 18.11 3.53 70.46
N ASN A 306 16.95 2.91 70.25
CA ASN A 306 16.01 2.68 71.35
C ASN A 306 15.00 1.60 71.00
N ARG A 307 14.88 0.66 71.94
CA ARG A 307 13.99 -0.51 71.91
C ARG A 307 12.54 -0.05 71.72
N ARG A 308 11.95 -0.34 70.55
CA ARG A 308 10.53 -0.73 70.31
C ARG A 308 10.31 -0.87 68.80
N GLN A 309 10.35 -2.11 68.31
CA GLN A 309 9.88 -2.46 66.97
C GLN A 309 8.36 -2.26 66.89
N LYS A 310 7.92 -1.38 65.98
CA LYS A 310 6.59 -1.45 65.36
C LYS A 310 6.78 -1.64 63.84
N PRO A 311 5.84 -2.28 63.12
CA PRO A 311 6.04 -2.71 61.74
C PRO A 311 6.11 -1.51 60.77
N TRP A 312 7.09 -1.53 59.87
CA TRP A 312 7.44 -0.44 58.94
C TRP A 312 6.52 -0.30 57.70
N GLY A 313 5.55 -1.22 57.49
CA GLY A 313 4.71 -1.26 56.28
C GLY A 313 3.67 -0.13 56.13
N LEU A 314 3.17 0.44 57.23
CA LEU A 314 2.10 1.45 57.20
C LEU A 314 2.60 2.86 56.83
N ASN A 315 3.86 3.20 57.14
CA ASN A 315 4.39 4.54 56.86
C ASN A 315 4.79 4.74 55.38
N GLN A 316 5.22 3.69 54.67
CA GLN A 316 5.57 3.78 53.25
C GLN A 316 4.31 4.02 52.38
N MET A 317 3.22 3.27 52.62
CA MET A 317 1.94 3.46 51.91
C MET A 317 1.35 4.87 52.09
N CYS A 318 1.50 5.46 53.28
CA CYS A 318 0.98 6.80 53.58
C CYS A 318 1.78 7.92 52.86
N VAL A 319 3.09 7.70 52.61
CA VAL A 319 3.93 8.62 51.84
C VAL A 319 3.63 8.53 50.35
N PHE A 320 3.49 7.31 49.80
CA PHE A 320 3.14 7.09 48.39
C PHE A 320 1.74 7.62 48.04
N SER A 321 0.74 7.42 48.90
CA SER A 321 -0.62 7.93 48.66
C SER A 321 -0.70 9.47 48.69
N ARG A 322 0.08 10.12 49.56
CA ARG A 322 0.21 11.59 49.59
C ARG A 322 0.95 12.12 48.37
N PHE A 323 1.97 11.40 47.88
CA PHE A 323 2.71 11.76 46.67
C PHE A 323 1.82 11.75 45.43
N SER A 324 1.14 10.64 45.15
CA SER A 324 0.24 10.52 43.99
C SER A 324 -0.85 11.61 43.98
N ARG A 325 -1.50 11.85 45.12
CA ARG A 325 -2.52 12.91 45.23
C ARG A 325 -1.94 14.30 44.95
N ARG A 326 -0.74 14.60 45.45
CA ARG A 326 -0.06 15.89 45.22
C ARG A 326 0.34 16.02 43.75
N LEU A 327 0.94 14.99 43.16
CA LEU A 327 1.31 14.95 41.75
C LEU A 327 0.09 15.24 40.86
N ASN A 328 -1.01 14.51 41.06
CA ASN A 328 -2.23 14.68 40.26
C ASN A 328 -2.80 16.10 40.39
N LYS A 329 -2.82 16.66 41.62
CA LYS A 329 -3.26 18.03 41.86
C LYS A 329 -2.36 19.05 41.17
N MET A 330 -1.05 18.84 41.22
CA MET A 330 -0.06 19.74 40.61
C MET A 330 -0.15 19.72 39.09
N VAL A 331 -0.21 18.54 38.47
CA VAL A 331 -0.35 18.41 37.01
C VAL A 331 -1.59 19.13 36.53
N ARG A 332 -2.76 18.87 37.14
CA ARG A 332 -4.02 19.56 36.78
C ARG A 332 -3.98 21.07 36.99
N ARG A 333 -3.17 21.56 37.93
CA ARG A 333 -2.98 23.00 38.16
C ARG A 333 -2.08 23.64 37.09
N LEU A 334 -1.03 22.95 36.65
CA LEU A 334 -0.07 23.46 35.67
C LEU A 334 -0.58 23.35 34.23
N VAL A 335 -1.47 22.38 33.94
CA VAL A 335 -2.13 22.22 32.64
C VAL A 335 -3.66 22.22 32.79
N PRO A 336 -4.28 23.38 33.08
CA PRO A 336 -5.71 23.46 33.39
C PRO A 336 -6.62 23.10 32.21
N ASP A 337 -6.12 23.21 30.98
CA ASP A 337 -6.86 22.89 29.75
C ASP A 337 -6.83 21.40 29.39
N CYS A 338 -6.15 20.57 30.18
CA CYS A 338 -6.01 19.13 29.94
C CYS A 338 -6.77 18.31 30.99
N ASP A 339 -7.68 17.44 30.53
CA ASP A 339 -8.28 16.43 31.40
C ASP A 339 -7.40 15.18 31.46
N VAL A 340 -6.65 15.03 32.55
CA VAL A 340 -5.67 13.94 32.72
C VAL A 340 -6.21 12.85 33.65
N ARG A 341 -6.30 11.64 33.11
CA ARG A 341 -6.57 10.39 33.84
C ARG A 341 -5.26 9.67 34.16
N PHE A 342 -4.99 9.45 35.44
CA PHE A 342 -3.88 8.61 35.90
C PHE A 342 -4.39 7.20 36.14
N LEU A 343 -3.86 6.23 35.38
CA LEU A 343 -4.14 4.80 35.55
C LEU A 343 -2.91 4.12 36.15
N GLN A 344 -3.11 3.39 37.24
CA GLN A 344 -2.03 2.63 37.88
C GLN A 344 -1.94 1.23 37.25
N SER A 345 -0.78 0.88 36.70
CA SER A 345 -0.51 -0.50 36.27
C SER A 345 -0.38 -1.41 37.50
N GLN A 346 -1.30 -2.36 37.66
CA GLN A 346 -1.26 -3.33 38.76
C GLN A 346 -0.29 -4.49 38.47
N ASP A 347 -0.18 -4.89 37.20
CA ASP A 347 0.57 -6.06 36.76
C ASP A 347 2.02 -5.74 36.33
N GLY A 348 2.42 -4.46 36.41
CA GLY A 348 3.76 -4.00 36.08
C GLY A 348 4.05 -3.92 34.57
N SER A 349 5.34 -3.78 34.23
CA SER A 349 5.84 -3.66 32.86
C SER A 349 5.86 -5.00 32.11
N GLY A 350 5.88 -6.13 32.81
CA GLY A 350 5.87 -7.47 32.22
C GLY A 350 4.65 -7.74 31.32
N LYS A 351 3.42 -7.37 31.75
CA LYS A 351 2.21 -7.41 30.90
C LYS A 351 2.41 -6.57 29.63
N GLY A 352 3.02 -5.40 29.78
CA GLY A 352 3.29 -4.47 28.71
C GLY A 352 4.25 -4.98 27.65
N ALA A 353 5.36 -5.60 28.07
CA ALA A 353 6.28 -6.24 27.12
C ALA A 353 5.58 -7.34 26.32
N ALA A 354 4.78 -8.19 26.97
CA ALA A 354 3.97 -9.17 26.26
C ALA A 354 2.96 -8.52 25.30
N MET A 355 2.34 -7.40 25.66
CA MET A 355 1.45 -6.67 24.75
C MET A 355 2.20 -6.09 23.54
N VAL A 356 3.41 -5.57 23.73
CA VAL A 356 4.25 -5.11 22.60
C VAL A 356 4.57 -6.28 21.68
N THR A 357 4.98 -7.42 22.24
CA THR A 357 5.21 -8.64 21.48
C THR A 357 3.96 -9.09 20.72
N ALA A 358 2.79 -9.04 21.37
CA ALA A 358 1.52 -9.42 20.76
C ALA A 358 1.12 -8.49 19.60
N VAL A 359 1.31 -7.17 19.76
CA VAL A 359 1.12 -6.17 18.71
C VAL A 359 2.05 -6.41 17.53
N ALA A 360 3.35 -6.64 17.79
CA ALA A 360 4.33 -6.91 16.75
C ALA A 360 4.01 -8.19 15.98
N PHE A 361 3.64 -9.26 16.70
CA PHE A 361 3.24 -10.54 16.11
C PHE A 361 1.97 -10.41 15.26
N ARG A 362 0.96 -9.67 15.74
CA ARG A 362 -0.24 -9.37 14.95
C ARG A 362 0.12 -8.64 13.65
N LEU A 363 0.90 -7.56 13.72
CA LEU A 363 1.26 -6.78 12.52
C LEU A 363 2.05 -7.61 11.51
N ALA A 364 2.93 -8.50 11.99
CA ALA A 364 3.66 -9.44 11.14
C ALA A 364 2.71 -10.42 10.43
N ASN A 365 1.75 -11.02 11.15
CA ASN A 365 0.75 -11.92 10.57
C ASN A 365 -0.15 -11.18 9.57
N GLN A 366 -0.62 -9.97 9.89
CA GLN A 366 -1.41 -9.16 8.96
C GLN A 366 -0.64 -8.87 7.68
N ASN A 367 0.66 -8.57 7.77
CA ASN A 367 1.51 -8.38 6.59
C ASN A 367 1.70 -9.67 5.78
N ALA A 368 1.88 -10.81 6.45
CA ALA A 368 1.98 -12.11 5.79
C ALA A 368 0.67 -12.46 5.06
N ASP A 369 -0.48 -12.24 5.69
CA ASP A 369 -1.80 -12.47 5.09
C ASP A 369 -2.04 -11.56 3.87
N ARG A 370 -1.67 -10.27 3.97
CA ARG A 370 -1.73 -9.33 2.84
C ARG A 370 -0.87 -9.82 1.68
N GLN A 371 0.38 -10.20 1.94
CA GLN A 371 1.28 -10.67 0.90
C GLN A 371 0.82 -11.99 0.29
N HIS A 372 0.31 -12.92 1.09
CA HIS A 372 -0.22 -14.18 0.58
C HIS A 372 -1.34 -13.95 -0.45
N ILE A 373 -2.24 -13.00 -0.19
CA ILE A 373 -3.31 -12.63 -1.14
C ILE A 373 -2.72 -11.96 -2.39
N LEU A 374 -1.80 -11.00 -2.22
CA LEU A 374 -1.15 -10.31 -3.36
C LEU A 374 -0.32 -11.26 -4.23
N ASP A 375 0.31 -12.27 -3.64
CA ASP A 375 1.11 -13.27 -4.34
C ASP A 375 0.25 -14.09 -5.31
N THR A 376 -1.04 -14.29 -5.04
CA THR A 376 -1.97 -14.94 -6.00
C THR A 376 -2.15 -14.14 -7.30
N LEU A 377 -1.89 -12.83 -7.26
CA LEU A 377 -1.97 -11.92 -8.40
C LEU A 377 -0.60 -11.73 -9.06
N ARG A 378 0.49 -12.26 -8.51
CA ARG A 378 1.84 -12.13 -9.10
C ARG A 378 2.10 -13.32 -10.02
N LEU A 379 2.52 -13.03 -11.26
CA LEU A 379 2.89 -14.05 -12.24
C LEU A 379 4.41 -14.20 -12.29
N SER A 380 4.86 -15.44 -12.15
CA SER A 380 6.24 -15.83 -12.41
C SER A 380 6.55 -15.83 -13.91
N ARG A 381 7.84 -15.78 -14.24
CA ARG A 381 8.32 -15.86 -15.63
C ARG A 381 7.86 -17.16 -16.32
N GLU A 382 7.87 -18.28 -15.61
CA GLU A 382 7.43 -19.58 -16.14
C GLU A 382 5.93 -19.58 -16.49
N GLN A 383 5.11 -18.99 -15.62
CA GLN A 383 3.68 -18.82 -15.89
C GLN A 383 3.43 -17.92 -17.11
N LEU A 384 4.21 -16.85 -17.28
CA LEU A 384 4.10 -15.96 -18.45
C LEU A 384 4.50 -16.65 -19.76
N LEU A 385 5.53 -17.50 -19.74
CA LEU A 385 5.90 -18.34 -20.88
C LEU A 385 4.80 -19.34 -21.24
N GLU A 386 4.14 -19.92 -20.23
CA GLU A 386 3.01 -20.83 -20.45
C GLU A 386 1.78 -20.10 -21.02
N VAL A 387 1.46 -18.90 -20.52
CA VAL A 387 0.43 -18.03 -21.11
C VAL A 387 0.73 -17.75 -22.58
N LYS A 388 1.97 -17.36 -22.91
CA LYS A 388 2.41 -17.13 -24.29
C LYS A 388 2.23 -18.39 -25.15
N ARG A 389 2.64 -19.56 -24.66
CA ARG A 389 2.52 -20.84 -25.38
C ARG A 389 1.06 -21.16 -25.72
N ARG A 390 0.17 -21.11 -24.73
CA ARG A 390 -1.27 -21.35 -24.92
C ARG A 390 -1.92 -20.33 -25.85
N PHE A 391 -1.48 -19.07 -25.76
CA PHE A 391 -1.93 -18.03 -26.66
C PHE A 391 -1.57 -18.36 -28.12
N SER A 392 -0.33 -18.76 -28.39
CA SER A 392 0.11 -19.18 -29.74
C SER A 392 -0.68 -20.38 -30.29
N GLU A 393 -1.03 -21.34 -29.43
CA GLU A 393 -1.86 -22.49 -29.80
C GLU A 393 -3.28 -22.06 -30.18
N GLU A 394 -3.92 -21.20 -29.38
CA GLU A 394 -5.25 -20.68 -29.70
C GLU A 394 -5.26 -19.80 -30.96
N MET A 395 -4.21 -19.01 -31.23
CA MET A 395 -4.07 -18.31 -32.51
C MET A 395 -4.06 -19.28 -33.70
N THR A 396 -3.36 -20.41 -33.56
CA THR A 396 -3.29 -21.43 -34.62
C THR A 396 -4.64 -22.10 -34.82
N ARG A 397 -5.34 -22.40 -33.72
CA ARG A 397 -6.70 -22.96 -33.77
C ARG A 397 -7.71 -21.99 -34.37
N GLY A 398 -7.56 -20.68 -34.13
CA GLY A 398 -8.42 -19.64 -34.67
C GLY A 398 -8.28 -19.48 -36.19
N LEU A 399 -7.06 -19.69 -36.72
CA LEU A 399 -6.79 -19.61 -38.16
C LEU A 399 -7.23 -20.86 -38.94
N SER A 400 -7.27 -22.04 -38.30
CA SER A 400 -7.66 -23.27 -38.98
C SER A 400 -9.18 -23.40 -39.15
N LYS A 401 -9.61 -23.78 -40.36
CA LYS A 401 -11.01 -23.99 -40.73
C LYS A 401 -11.68 -25.08 -39.90
N GLN A 402 -10.92 -26.08 -39.46
CA GLN A 402 -11.44 -27.21 -38.67
C GLN A 402 -11.74 -26.79 -37.22
N THR A 403 -10.90 -25.96 -36.61
CA THR A 403 -10.97 -25.63 -35.19
C THR A 403 -11.55 -24.24 -34.89
N HIS A 404 -11.65 -23.35 -35.89
CA HIS A 404 -12.06 -21.95 -35.74
C HIS A 404 -13.35 -21.75 -34.92
N LYS A 405 -14.37 -22.60 -35.13
CA LYS A 405 -15.64 -22.51 -34.39
C LYS A 405 -15.46 -22.71 -32.88
N GLN A 406 -14.53 -23.58 -32.48
CA GLN A 406 -14.26 -23.93 -31.08
C GLN A 406 -13.14 -23.09 -30.44
N ALA A 407 -12.28 -22.45 -31.24
CA ALA A 407 -11.21 -21.61 -30.76
C ALA A 407 -11.76 -20.42 -29.95
N SER A 408 -11.10 -20.08 -28.84
CA SER A 408 -11.48 -18.89 -28.06
C SER A 408 -11.00 -17.62 -28.75
N ILE A 409 -9.80 -17.65 -29.33
CA ILE A 409 -9.25 -16.58 -30.18
C ILE A 409 -9.76 -16.78 -31.62
N LYS A 410 -10.48 -15.79 -32.16
CA LYS A 410 -11.19 -15.95 -33.43
C LYS A 410 -10.36 -15.69 -34.68
N MET A 411 -9.32 -14.87 -34.61
CA MET A 411 -8.42 -14.64 -35.76
C MET A 411 -9.21 -14.23 -37.03
N LEU A 412 -10.04 -13.20 -36.90
CA LEU A 412 -10.99 -12.77 -37.93
C LEU A 412 -10.28 -12.12 -39.11
N PRO A 413 -10.48 -12.60 -40.36
CA PRO A 413 -9.96 -11.96 -41.56
C PRO A 413 -10.55 -10.56 -41.77
N THR A 414 -9.71 -9.57 -42.04
CA THR A 414 -10.17 -8.16 -42.20
C THR A 414 -10.27 -7.71 -43.65
N TYR A 415 -9.78 -8.52 -44.59
CA TYR A 415 -9.65 -8.20 -46.02
C TYR A 415 -8.73 -7.02 -46.34
N VAL A 416 -8.00 -6.47 -45.36
CA VAL A 416 -6.93 -5.50 -45.57
C VAL A 416 -5.65 -6.26 -45.95
N ARG A 417 -5.26 -6.22 -47.23
CA ARG A 417 -4.15 -7.03 -47.78
C ARG A 417 -2.78 -6.34 -47.82
N SER A 418 -2.73 -5.03 -47.57
CA SER A 418 -1.48 -4.26 -47.59
C SER A 418 -1.53 -3.09 -46.61
N THR A 419 -0.38 -2.80 -45.99
CA THR A 419 -0.16 -1.55 -45.25
C THR A 419 0.00 -0.37 -46.22
N PRO A 420 -0.02 0.88 -45.73
CA PRO A 420 0.21 2.03 -46.58
C PRO A 420 1.63 2.00 -47.18
N ASP A 421 1.79 2.41 -48.44
CA ASP A 421 3.09 2.51 -49.13
C ASP A 421 3.48 3.97 -49.44
N GLY A 422 2.55 4.92 -49.23
CA GLY A 422 2.69 6.34 -49.45
C GLY A 422 2.28 6.82 -50.84
N SER A 423 1.73 5.96 -51.68
CA SER A 423 1.03 6.34 -52.93
C SER A 423 -0.41 6.79 -52.67
N GLU A 424 -0.92 6.61 -51.46
CA GLU A 424 -2.29 6.97 -51.08
C GLU A 424 -2.53 8.47 -51.23
N HIS A 425 -3.65 8.84 -51.85
CA HIS A 425 -4.07 10.23 -52.01
C HIS A 425 -5.59 10.31 -52.16
N GLY A 426 -6.17 11.43 -51.75
CA GLY A 426 -7.61 11.70 -51.86
C GLY A 426 -8.20 12.33 -50.61
N ASP A 427 -9.50 12.60 -50.68
CA ASP A 427 -10.31 13.09 -49.57
C ASP A 427 -11.28 11.98 -49.14
N PHE A 428 -11.27 11.64 -47.86
CA PHE A 428 -11.97 10.47 -47.32
C PHE A 428 -12.80 10.86 -46.10
N LEU A 429 -13.99 10.28 -45.97
CA LEU A 429 -14.73 10.31 -44.72
C LEU A 429 -14.32 9.10 -43.87
N ALA A 430 -14.20 9.32 -42.57
CA ALA A 430 -14.04 8.23 -41.62
C ALA A 430 -15.05 8.37 -40.48
N LEU A 431 -15.64 7.25 -40.09
CA LEU A 431 -16.50 7.12 -38.92
C LEU A 431 -15.77 6.31 -37.87
N ASP A 432 -15.82 6.72 -36.61
CA ASP A 432 -15.18 6.01 -35.52
C ASP A 432 -16.16 5.76 -34.37
N LEU A 433 -16.56 4.49 -34.24
CA LEU A 433 -17.46 4.00 -33.21
C LEU A 433 -16.79 2.87 -32.43
N GLY A 434 -16.49 3.12 -31.15
CA GLY A 434 -15.90 2.10 -30.28
C GLY A 434 -16.15 2.29 -28.77
N GLY A 435 -16.86 3.34 -28.38
CA GLY A 435 -17.21 3.66 -27.00
C GLY A 435 -18.36 4.65 -26.95
N SER A 436 -18.48 5.41 -25.85
CA SER A 436 -19.55 6.41 -25.67
C SER A 436 -19.38 7.68 -26.50
N SER A 437 -18.23 7.83 -27.18
CA SER A 437 -17.93 8.93 -28.08
C SER A 437 -17.84 8.41 -29.51
N PHE A 438 -18.65 8.98 -30.40
CA PHE A 438 -18.65 8.74 -31.83
C PHE A 438 -17.94 9.90 -32.52
N ARG A 439 -17.13 9.63 -33.54
CA ARG A 439 -16.44 10.68 -34.29
C ARG A 439 -16.72 10.57 -35.77
N VAL A 440 -16.91 11.72 -36.40
CA VAL A 440 -16.96 11.86 -37.85
C VAL A 440 -15.75 12.69 -38.27
N LEU A 441 -14.98 12.19 -39.23
CA LEU A 441 -13.73 12.78 -39.68
C LEU A 441 -13.73 12.97 -41.19
N LEU A 442 -13.17 14.09 -41.63
CA LEU A 442 -12.70 14.31 -43.00
C LEU A 442 -11.17 14.23 -42.98
N VAL A 443 -10.62 13.30 -43.75
CA VAL A 443 -9.18 13.06 -43.85
C VAL A 443 -8.73 13.31 -45.28
N ARG A 444 -7.84 14.28 -45.46
CA ARG A 444 -7.24 14.63 -46.74
C ARG A 444 -5.82 14.10 -46.79
N VAL A 445 -5.62 13.04 -47.58
CA VAL A 445 -4.31 12.45 -47.82
C VAL A 445 -3.71 13.05 -49.09
N ARG A 446 -2.47 13.52 -49.01
CA ARG A 446 -1.75 14.11 -50.14
C ARG A 446 -0.46 13.34 -50.40
N SER A 447 -0.34 12.77 -51.60
CA SER A 447 0.88 12.14 -52.11
C SER A 447 1.79 13.17 -52.79
N GLY A 448 3.10 13.14 -52.55
CA GLY A 448 4.07 14.07 -53.18
C GLY A 448 5.40 14.16 -52.44
N THR A 449 6.23 15.17 -52.74
CA THR A 449 7.56 15.38 -52.12
C THR A 449 7.50 15.63 -50.60
N LYS A 450 6.34 16.03 -50.07
CA LYS A 450 6.01 16.00 -48.65
C LYS A 450 4.68 15.27 -48.46
N ARG A 451 4.73 14.07 -47.86
CA ARG A 451 3.53 13.35 -47.39
C ARG A 451 2.85 14.21 -46.33
N SER A 452 1.56 14.51 -46.51
CA SER A 452 0.77 15.20 -45.49
C SER A 452 -0.62 14.59 -45.36
N VAL A 453 -1.12 14.60 -44.13
CA VAL A 453 -2.48 14.19 -43.78
C VAL A 453 -3.09 15.37 -43.03
N ASP A 454 -4.08 16.02 -43.63
CA ASP A 454 -4.91 17.04 -42.99
C ASP A 454 -6.19 16.38 -42.49
N MET A 455 -6.58 16.67 -41.25
CA MET A 455 -7.71 16.00 -40.60
C MET A 455 -8.58 17.00 -39.86
N GLN A 456 -9.88 16.94 -40.15
CA GLN A 456 -10.91 17.71 -39.48
C GLN A 456 -11.90 16.73 -38.88
N GLN A 457 -12.24 16.89 -37.59
CA GLN A 457 -13.12 15.95 -36.88
C GLN A 457 -14.13 16.66 -36.00
N LYS A 458 -15.26 16.01 -35.74
CA LYS A 458 -16.24 16.41 -34.73
C LYS A 458 -16.64 15.20 -33.90
N ILE A 459 -16.71 15.40 -32.57
CA ILE A 459 -17.02 14.36 -31.60
C ILE A 459 -18.49 14.52 -31.17
N TYR A 460 -19.21 13.41 -31.16
CA TYR A 460 -20.60 13.28 -30.78
C TYR A 460 -20.72 12.32 -29.59
N SER A 461 -21.58 12.66 -28.64
CA SER A 461 -21.91 11.74 -27.55
C SER A 461 -23.04 10.83 -27.98
N ILE A 462 -22.98 9.55 -27.60
CA ILE A 462 -24.09 8.62 -27.74
C ILE A 462 -24.73 8.42 -26.34
N PRO A 463 -25.97 8.88 -26.12
CA PRO A 463 -26.72 8.63 -24.90
C PRO A 463 -26.80 7.14 -24.55
N GLN A 464 -26.77 6.82 -23.26
CA GLN A 464 -26.81 5.43 -22.80
C GLN A 464 -28.10 4.71 -23.21
N GLU A 465 -29.23 5.43 -23.20
CA GLU A 465 -30.50 4.91 -23.72
C GLU A 465 -30.44 4.52 -25.21
N ILE A 466 -29.68 5.24 -26.04
CA ILE A 466 -29.46 4.87 -27.45
C ILE A 466 -28.50 3.67 -27.56
N MET A 467 -27.43 3.64 -26.76
CA MET A 467 -26.48 2.51 -26.75
C MET A 467 -27.14 1.17 -26.37
N GLN A 468 -28.23 1.23 -25.60
CA GLN A 468 -28.97 0.07 -25.08
C GLN A 468 -30.38 -0.07 -25.70
N GLY A 469 -30.75 0.79 -26.65
CA GLY A 469 -32.06 0.84 -27.29
C GLY A 469 -32.19 -0.13 -28.47
N THR A 470 -32.75 0.35 -29.57
CA THR A 470 -32.86 -0.39 -30.83
C THR A 470 -31.73 -0.04 -31.80
N GLY A 471 -31.41 -0.96 -32.71
CA GLY A 471 -30.47 -0.69 -33.79
C GLY A 471 -30.90 0.49 -34.67
N GLU A 472 -32.20 0.61 -34.93
CA GLU A 472 -32.75 1.74 -35.70
C GLU A 472 -32.44 3.08 -35.03
N GLU A 473 -32.71 3.22 -33.73
CA GLU A 473 -32.36 4.44 -32.96
C GLU A 473 -30.86 4.75 -33.00
N LEU A 474 -30.02 3.73 -32.83
CA LEU A 474 -28.56 3.89 -32.86
C LEU A 474 -28.05 4.37 -34.22
N PHE A 475 -28.45 3.71 -35.31
CA PHE A 475 -27.99 4.08 -36.65
C PHE A 475 -28.61 5.38 -37.15
N ASN A 476 -29.84 5.71 -36.76
CA ASN A 476 -30.42 7.05 -37.02
C ASN A 476 -29.62 8.15 -36.31
N HIS A 477 -29.26 7.95 -35.04
CA HIS A 477 -28.40 8.91 -34.32
C HIS A 477 -27.03 9.08 -34.98
N ILE A 478 -26.43 8.00 -35.50
CA ILE A 478 -25.17 8.06 -36.25
C ILE A 478 -25.34 8.89 -37.53
N VAL A 479 -26.42 8.69 -38.28
CA VAL A 479 -26.75 9.46 -39.48
C VAL A 479 -26.99 10.94 -39.15
N ASP A 480 -27.62 11.24 -38.01
CA ASP A 480 -27.76 12.59 -37.44
C ASP A 480 -26.43 13.30 -37.23
N CYS A 481 -25.48 12.59 -36.63
CA CYS A 481 -24.13 13.09 -36.43
C CYS A 481 -23.41 13.33 -37.78
N ILE A 482 -23.56 12.43 -38.77
CA ILE A 482 -22.92 12.57 -40.07
C ILE A 482 -23.47 13.78 -40.83
N ALA A 483 -24.80 13.96 -40.84
CA ALA A 483 -25.44 15.09 -41.50
C ALA A 483 -24.98 16.43 -40.93
N ASP A 484 -24.97 16.55 -39.60
CA ASP A 484 -24.49 17.75 -38.92
C ASP A 484 -22.99 18.01 -39.21
N PHE A 485 -22.16 16.97 -39.29
CA PHE A 485 -20.76 17.11 -39.68
C PHE A 485 -20.61 17.60 -41.12
N LEU A 486 -21.35 17.02 -42.08
CA LEU A 486 -21.30 17.43 -43.49
C LEU A 486 -21.77 18.87 -43.68
N GLU A 487 -22.78 19.31 -42.91
CA GLU A 487 -23.22 20.70 -42.87
C GLU A 487 -22.13 21.62 -42.30
N TYR A 488 -21.56 21.25 -41.16
CA TYR A 488 -20.47 21.98 -40.51
C TYR A 488 -19.26 22.17 -41.44
N MET A 489 -18.95 21.16 -42.25
CA MET A 489 -17.86 21.17 -43.21
C MET A 489 -18.19 21.89 -44.54
N GLY A 490 -19.45 22.29 -44.75
CA GLY A 490 -19.88 22.90 -46.02
C GLY A 490 -19.88 21.93 -47.20
N MET A 491 -20.07 20.63 -46.96
CA MET A 491 -19.97 19.56 -47.96
C MET A 491 -21.31 18.86 -48.24
N LYS A 492 -22.44 19.55 -48.07
CA LYS A 492 -23.76 19.00 -48.43
C LYS A 492 -23.77 18.56 -49.90
N GLY A 493 -24.03 17.28 -50.14
CA GLY A 493 -24.07 16.67 -51.48
C GLY A 493 -22.77 16.06 -52.00
N ALA A 494 -21.66 16.10 -51.23
CA ALA A 494 -20.42 15.42 -51.61
C ALA A 494 -20.52 13.91 -51.35
N SER A 495 -20.24 13.08 -52.36
CA SER A 495 -20.10 11.62 -52.20
C SER A 495 -18.63 11.27 -52.08
N LEU A 496 -18.14 11.20 -50.84
CA LEU A 496 -16.75 10.85 -50.53
C LEU A 496 -16.63 9.37 -50.17
N PRO A 497 -15.53 8.69 -50.55
CA PRO A 497 -15.25 7.34 -50.09
C PRO A 497 -15.14 7.32 -48.56
N LEU A 498 -15.80 6.35 -47.93
CA LEU A 498 -15.98 6.29 -46.49
C LEU A 498 -15.45 4.98 -45.91
N GLY A 499 -14.63 5.12 -44.87
CA GLY A 499 -14.21 4.03 -43.98
C GLY A 499 -14.97 4.09 -42.66
N PHE A 500 -15.46 2.96 -42.19
CA PHE A 500 -16.19 2.87 -40.93
C PHE A 500 -15.38 2.03 -39.93
N THR A 501 -14.72 2.70 -38.98
CA THR A 501 -14.16 2.02 -37.81
C THR A 501 -15.27 1.63 -36.85
N PHE A 502 -15.56 0.34 -36.80
CA PHE A 502 -16.57 -0.28 -35.95
C PHE A 502 -15.88 -1.26 -35.01
N SER A 503 -15.66 -0.83 -33.77
CA SER A 503 -14.72 -1.47 -32.83
C SER A 503 -15.36 -2.60 -32.03
N PHE A 504 -16.05 -3.51 -32.72
CA PHE A 504 -16.72 -4.67 -32.17
C PHE A 504 -16.37 -5.92 -33.00
N PRO A 505 -16.53 -7.13 -32.44
CA PRO A 505 -16.29 -8.36 -33.18
C PRO A 505 -17.25 -8.47 -34.37
N CYS A 506 -16.70 -8.41 -35.59
CA CYS A 506 -17.44 -8.57 -36.84
C CYS A 506 -16.86 -9.71 -37.66
N ASP A 507 -17.73 -10.58 -38.15
CA ASP A 507 -17.38 -11.53 -39.20
C ASP A 507 -17.45 -10.81 -40.54
N GLN A 508 -16.34 -10.79 -41.27
CA GLN A 508 -16.24 -10.12 -42.55
C GLN A 508 -16.13 -11.19 -43.64
N THR A 509 -16.87 -10.98 -44.72
CA THR A 509 -16.79 -11.74 -45.98
C THR A 509 -16.08 -10.95 -47.06
N LYS A 510 -16.07 -9.62 -46.91
CA LYS A 510 -15.46 -8.61 -47.79
C LYS A 510 -15.11 -7.37 -46.96
N LEU A 511 -14.35 -6.45 -47.55
CA LEU A 511 -13.93 -5.23 -46.88
C LEU A 511 -15.10 -4.29 -46.52
N ASP A 512 -16.17 -4.27 -47.32
CA ASP A 512 -17.33 -3.39 -47.16
C ASP A 512 -18.56 -4.07 -46.50
N GLU A 513 -18.35 -5.23 -45.87
CA GLU A 513 -19.40 -6.00 -45.21
C GLU A 513 -18.89 -6.48 -43.83
N GLY A 514 -19.72 -6.35 -42.79
CA GLY A 514 -19.33 -6.72 -41.43
C GLY A 514 -20.52 -7.15 -40.59
N ILE A 515 -20.66 -8.46 -40.39
CA ILE A 515 -21.73 -9.04 -39.59
C ILE A 515 -21.34 -8.93 -38.12
N LEU A 516 -22.06 -8.12 -37.35
CA LEU A 516 -21.81 -8.01 -35.91
C LEU A 516 -22.05 -9.36 -35.23
N LEU A 517 -21.01 -9.95 -34.65
CA LEU A 517 -21.12 -11.22 -33.94
C LEU A 517 -21.76 -11.05 -32.57
N LYS A 518 -21.28 -10.07 -31.81
CA LYS A 518 -21.72 -9.81 -30.44
C LYS A 518 -21.34 -8.42 -29.98
N TRP A 519 -22.23 -7.77 -29.21
CA TRP A 519 -21.88 -6.52 -28.56
C TRP A 519 -20.88 -6.69 -27.42
N THR A 520 -20.00 -5.70 -27.29
CA THR A 520 -19.04 -5.56 -26.20
C THR A 520 -19.06 -4.12 -25.65
N LYS A 521 -18.18 -3.79 -24.69
CA LYS A 521 -17.94 -2.40 -24.24
C LYS A 521 -19.19 -1.63 -23.76
N GLY A 522 -20.24 -2.34 -23.30
CA GLY A 522 -21.47 -1.75 -22.75
C GLY A 522 -22.60 -1.49 -23.75
N PHE A 523 -22.40 -1.73 -25.04
CA PHE A 523 -23.46 -1.66 -26.05
C PHE A 523 -24.41 -2.86 -25.94
N LYS A 524 -25.70 -2.64 -26.21
CA LYS A 524 -26.77 -3.67 -26.22
C LYS A 524 -27.89 -3.37 -27.22
N ALA A 525 -27.65 -2.52 -28.22
CA ALA A 525 -28.67 -2.14 -29.19
C ALA A 525 -29.28 -3.39 -29.88
N SER A 526 -30.59 -3.56 -29.73
CA SER A 526 -31.31 -4.74 -30.20
C SER A 526 -31.45 -4.77 -31.73
N GLY A 527 -31.45 -5.97 -32.31
CA GLY A 527 -31.61 -6.12 -33.75
C GLY A 527 -30.37 -5.78 -34.59
N CYS A 528 -29.19 -5.66 -33.98
CA CYS A 528 -27.90 -5.48 -34.66
C CYS A 528 -27.07 -6.78 -34.76
N GLU A 529 -27.05 -7.61 -33.71
CA GLU A 529 -26.28 -8.87 -33.73
C GLU A 529 -26.79 -9.81 -34.83
N GLY A 530 -25.86 -10.40 -35.59
CA GLY A 530 -26.15 -11.23 -36.76
C GLY A 530 -26.50 -10.46 -38.02
N LYS A 531 -26.45 -9.13 -38.01
CA LYS A 531 -26.70 -8.29 -39.20
C LYS A 531 -25.43 -7.57 -39.67
N ASP A 532 -25.39 -7.26 -40.96
CA ASP A 532 -24.36 -6.40 -41.55
C ASP A 532 -24.57 -4.94 -41.11
N VAL A 533 -23.58 -4.41 -40.39
CA VAL A 533 -23.61 -3.04 -39.86
C VAL A 533 -23.53 -1.99 -40.97
N VAL A 534 -22.91 -2.33 -42.10
CA VAL A 534 -22.85 -1.45 -43.27
C VAL A 534 -24.23 -1.37 -43.92
N ALA A 535 -24.94 -2.49 -44.07
CA ALA A 535 -26.33 -2.50 -44.53
C ALA A 535 -27.26 -1.68 -43.62
N LEU A 536 -27.15 -1.83 -42.29
CA LEU A 536 -27.95 -1.06 -41.33
C LEU A 536 -27.71 0.46 -41.46
N LEU A 537 -26.45 0.86 -41.59
CA LEU A 537 -26.12 2.27 -41.77
C LEU A 537 -26.58 2.80 -43.15
N LYS A 538 -26.43 2.02 -44.22
CA LYS A 538 -26.95 2.35 -45.56
C LYS A 538 -28.48 2.51 -45.56
N GLU A 539 -29.19 1.69 -44.79
CA GLU A 539 -30.65 1.78 -44.63
C GLU A 539 -31.06 3.06 -43.89
N ALA A 540 -30.36 3.41 -42.81
CA ALA A 540 -30.60 4.66 -42.07
C ALA A 540 -30.33 5.90 -42.94
N VAL A 541 -29.25 5.92 -43.73
CA VAL A 541 -28.95 7.00 -44.67
C VAL A 541 -30.05 7.14 -45.73
N ARG A 542 -30.49 6.03 -46.32
CA ARG A 542 -31.59 6.01 -47.30
C ARG A 542 -32.91 6.51 -46.72
N SER A 543 -33.22 6.12 -45.48
CA SER A 543 -34.45 6.52 -44.79
C SER A 543 -34.50 8.03 -44.55
N ARG A 544 -33.34 8.67 -44.37
CA ARG A 544 -33.24 10.11 -44.21
C ARG A 544 -33.31 10.89 -45.53
N GLY A 545 -32.72 10.37 -46.61
CA GLY A 545 -32.85 10.94 -47.96
C GLY A 545 -32.14 12.29 -48.20
N GLU A 546 -31.24 12.73 -47.29
CA GLU A 546 -30.56 14.03 -47.38
C GLU A 546 -29.19 14.00 -48.08
N PHE A 547 -28.49 12.85 -48.05
CA PHE A 547 -27.15 12.68 -48.61
C PHE A 547 -26.89 11.21 -48.96
N ASP A 548 -25.80 10.95 -49.69
CA ASP A 548 -25.34 9.60 -50.03
C ASP A 548 -23.91 9.38 -49.54
N LEU A 549 -23.58 8.15 -49.16
CA LEU A 549 -22.27 7.76 -48.64
C LEU A 549 -21.68 6.61 -49.45
N ASN A 550 -20.48 6.81 -49.99
CA ASN A 550 -19.74 5.78 -50.70
C ASN A 550 -18.97 4.89 -49.71
N PHE A 551 -19.62 3.88 -49.15
CA PHE A 551 -18.99 2.91 -48.23
C PHE A 551 -17.96 2.05 -48.95
N VAL A 552 -16.72 2.08 -48.46
CA VAL A 552 -15.60 1.31 -49.01
C VAL A 552 -15.11 0.23 -48.05
N ALA A 553 -15.09 0.54 -46.75
CA ALA A 553 -14.53 -0.36 -45.75
C ALA A 553 -15.24 -0.28 -44.41
N VAL A 554 -15.38 -1.42 -43.73
CA VAL A 554 -15.62 -1.53 -42.28
C VAL A 554 -14.40 -2.16 -41.63
N VAL A 555 -13.90 -1.55 -40.54
CA VAL A 555 -12.60 -1.88 -39.96
C VAL A 555 -12.66 -1.90 -38.44
N ASN A 556 -11.79 -2.68 -37.80
CA ASN A 556 -11.61 -2.67 -36.35
C ASN A 556 -10.63 -1.56 -35.92
N ASP A 557 -10.76 -1.05 -34.70
CA ASP A 557 -9.88 -0.01 -34.14
C ASP A 557 -8.40 -0.42 -34.10
N THR A 558 -8.13 -1.69 -33.82
CA THR A 558 -6.77 -2.25 -33.86
C THR A 558 -6.15 -2.11 -35.25
N VAL A 559 -6.90 -2.44 -36.31
CA VAL A 559 -6.47 -2.38 -37.71
C VAL A 559 -6.26 -0.93 -38.13
N GLY A 560 -7.20 -0.04 -37.79
CA GLY A 560 -7.03 1.39 -38.01
C GLY A 560 -5.75 1.94 -37.35
N THR A 561 -5.49 1.54 -36.10
CA THR A 561 -4.29 1.95 -35.36
C THR A 561 -3.01 1.46 -36.03
N MET A 562 -2.97 0.19 -36.45
CA MET A 562 -1.86 -0.38 -37.23
C MET A 562 -1.61 0.42 -38.51
N MET A 563 -2.68 0.76 -39.25
CA MET A 563 -2.58 1.44 -40.54
C MET A 563 -2.15 2.90 -40.39
N THR A 564 -2.61 3.58 -39.35
CA THR A 564 -2.14 4.93 -39.00
C THR A 564 -0.64 4.94 -38.72
N CYS A 565 -0.16 4.00 -37.92
CA CYS A 565 1.26 3.88 -37.59
C CYS A 565 2.09 3.38 -38.79
N GLY A 566 1.51 2.50 -39.63
CA GLY A 566 2.11 2.01 -40.87
C GLY A 566 2.38 3.09 -41.91
N TYR A 567 1.57 4.16 -41.91
CA TYR A 567 1.82 5.32 -42.76
C TYR A 567 3.07 6.11 -42.36
N GLU A 568 3.44 6.08 -41.08
CA GLU A 568 4.61 6.77 -40.53
C GLU A 568 5.84 5.86 -40.50
N ASP A 569 5.67 4.59 -40.14
CA ASP A 569 6.71 3.58 -40.12
C ASP A 569 6.30 2.34 -40.93
N PRO A 570 6.92 2.09 -42.10
CA PRO A 570 6.63 0.92 -42.94
C PRO A 570 6.87 -0.44 -42.26
N LYS A 571 7.59 -0.48 -41.13
CA LYS A 571 7.76 -1.71 -40.33
C LYS A 571 6.56 -2.03 -39.42
N CYS A 572 5.55 -1.15 -39.38
CA CYS A 572 4.40 -1.34 -38.52
C CYS A 572 3.42 -2.37 -39.10
N GLU A 573 3.43 -3.57 -38.53
CA GLU A 573 2.60 -4.70 -38.98
C GLU A 573 1.79 -5.32 -37.84
N VAL A 574 1.74 -4.63 -36.69
CA VAL A 574 0.93 -5.01 -35.52
C VAL A 574 0.21 -3.77 -35.00
N GLY A 575 -1.09 -3.90 -34.74
CA GLY A 575 -1.89 -2.90 -34.03
C GLY A 575 -2.30 -3.41 -32.67
N LEU A 576 -2.24 -2.55 -31.65
CA LEU A 576 -2.55 -2.88 -30.27
C LEU A 576 -3.45 -1.82 -29.65
N ILE A 577 -4.53 -2.26 -29.01
CA ILE A 577 -5.40 -1.41 -28.19
C ILE A 577 -5.34 -1.86 -26.74
N VAL A 578 -5.05 -0.92 -25.84
CA VAL A 578 -5.13 -1.12 -24.38
C VAL A 578 -5.76 0.11 -23.72
N GLY A 579 -7.08 0.10 -23.64
CA GLY A 579 -7.92 1.19 -23.12
C GLY A 579 -9.08 0.65 -22.31
N THR A 580 -10.33 1.03 -22.66
CA THR A 580 -11.54 0.46 -22.06
C THR A 580 -11.62 -1.05 -22.27
N GLY A 581 -11.28 -1.51 -23.48
CA GLY A 581 -11.04 -2.91 -23.81
C GLY A 581 -9.57 -3.16 -24.17
N THR A 582 -9.25 -4.38 -24.56
CA THR A 582 -7.95 -4.68 -25.18
C THR A 582 -8.10 -5.64 -26.35
N ASN A 583 -7.41 -5.33 -27.44
CA ASN A 583 -7.37 -6.17 -28.63
C ASN A 583 -6.05 -5.96 -29.41
N ALA A 584 -5.74 -6.87 -30.32
CA ALA A 584 -4.63 -6.73 -31.26
C ALA A 584 -4.99 -7.20 -32.67
N CYS A 585 -4.24 -6.71 -33.65
CA CYS A 585 -4.24 -7.22 -35.01
C CYS A 585 -2.81 -7.33 -35.54
N TYR A 586 -2.59 -8.11 -36.58
CA TYR A 586 -1.29 -8.17 -37.25
C TYR A 586 -1.41 -8.65 -38.70
N MET A 587 -0.36 -8.44 -39.50
CA MET A 587 -0.27 -8.99 -40.86
C MET A 587 0.13 -10.47 -40.84
N GLU A 588 -0.80 -11.34 -41.23
CA GLU A 588 -0.61 -12.79 -41.37
C GLU A 588 -0.39 -13.17 -42.85
N GLU A 589 0.33 -14.26 -43.07
CA GLU A 589 0.53 -14.85 -44.39
C GLU A 589 -0.74 -15.60 -44.83
N MET A 590 -1.21 -15.36 -46.06
CA MET A 590 -2.51 -15.88 -46.52
C MET A 590 -2.60 -17.41 -46.47
N HIS A 591 -1.51 -18.12 -46.75
CA HIS A 591 -1.45 -19.58 -46.66
C HIS A 591 -1.72 -20.14 -45.25
N ASN A 592 -1.63 -19.32 -44.20
CA ASN A 592 -1.98 -19.72 -42.84
C ASN A 592 -3.47 -19.47 -42.51
N ILE A 593 -4.19 -18.71 -43.34
CA ILE A 593 -5.58 -18.32 -43.10
C ILE A 593 -6.52 -19.27 -43.86
N GLU A 594 -6.79 -20.45 -43.30
CA GLU A 594 -7.64 -21.48 -43.93
C GLU A 594 -9.12 -21.07 -44.11
N LEU A 595 -9.49 -19.92 -43.55
CA LEU A 595 -10.84 -19.33 -43.63
C LEU A 595 -11.11 -18.62 -44.96
N VAL A 596 -10.06 -18.26 -45.70
CA VAL A 596 -10.13 -17.58 -47.00
C VAL A 596 -9.55 -18.50 -48.06
N GLU A 597 -10.18 -18.58 -49.25
CA GLU A 597 -9.77 -19.53 -50.30
C GLU A 597 -8.46 -19.14 -51.02
N ASP A 598 -8.06 -17.88 -50.96
CA ASP A 598 -6.84 -17.34 -51.60
C ASP A 598 -5.63 -17.53 -50.69
N ASP A 599 -4.52 -18.01 -51.23
CA ASP A 599 -3.26 -18.27 -50.52
C ASP A 599 -2.15 -17.25 -50.82
N ASN A 600 -2.40 -16.27 -51.70
CA ASN A 600 -1.38 -15.35 -52.17
C ASN A 600 -1.29 -14.04 -51.36
N GLY A 601 -0.08 -13.74 -50.92
CA GLY A 601 0.23 -12.49 -50.21
C GLY A 601 -0.10 -12.56 -48.73
N ARG A 602 -0.58 -11.45 -48.18
CA ARG A 602 -0.81 -11.27 -46.74
C ARG A 602 -2.16 -10.62 -46.48
N MET A 603 -2.69 -10.81 -45.28
CA MET A 603 -3.89 -10.13 -44.82
C MET A 603 -3.77 -9.78 -43.35
N CYS A 604 -4.24 -8.60 -42.99
CA CYS A 604 -4.39 -8.24 -41.58
C CYS A 604 -5.46 -9.12 -40.93
N VAL A 605 -5.13 -9.72 -39.80
CA VAL A 605 -6.04 -10.52 -38.98
C VAL A 605 -6.35 -9.76 -37.71
N ASN A 606 -7.63 -9.58 -37.41
CA ASN A 606 -8.10 -9.10 -36.13
C ASN A 606 -8.14 -10.29 -35.15
N VAL A 607 -7.29 -10.26 -34.12
CA VAL A 607 -7.10 -11.42 -33.24
C VAL A 607 -8.35 -11.68 -32.38
N GLU A 608 -9.07 -10.62 -31.99
CA GLU A 608 -10.13 -10.67 -30.97
C GLU A 608 -9.65 -11.39 -29.70
N TRP A 609 -8.46 -11.00 -29.23
CA TRP A 609 -7.75 -11.74 -28.18
C TRP A 609 -8.41 -11.67 -26.80
N GLY A 610 -9.40 -10.79 -26.62
CA GLY A 610 -10.03 -10.55 -25.34
C GLY A 610 -10.75 -11.79 -24.83
N ALA A 611 -11.22 -12.64 -25.75
CA ALA A 611 -11.89 -13.91 -25.51
C ALA A 611 -10.94 -15.05 -25.10
N PHE A 612 -9.62 -14.87 -25.14
CA PHE A 612 -8.68 -15.89 -24.67
C PHE A 612 -8.99 -16.30 -23.21
N GLY A 613 -8.99 -17.61 -22.92
CA GLY A 613 -9.39 -18.16 -21.62
C GLY A 613 -10.87 -18.52 -21.49
N GLU A 614 -11.72 -18.25 -22.49
CA GLU A 614 -13.14 -18.64 -22.47
C GLU A 614 -13.37 -20.15 -22.41
N ASN A 615 -12.43 -20.97 -22.90
CA ASN A 615 -12.52 -22.43 -22.82
C ASN A 615 -11.71 -23.01 -21.63
N GLY A 616 -11.24 -22.17 -20.71
CA GLY A 616 -10.49 -22.58 -19.52
C GLY A 616 -8.97 -22.56 -19.71
N GLU A 617 -8.45 -22.03 -20.82
CA GLU A 617 -7.01 -21.96 -21.12
C GLU A 617 -6.22 -21.18 -20.05
N LEU A 618 -6.91 -20.29 -19.33
CA LEU A 618 -6.36 -19.40 -18.31
C LEU A 618 -6.82 -19.72 -16.87
N GLU A 619 -7.59 -20.79 -16.65
CA GLU A 619 -8.26 -21.03 -15.37
C GLU A 619 -7.30 -21.10 -14.17
N GLU A 620 -6.10 -21.64 -14.36
CA GLU A 620 -5.06 -21.71 -13.32
C GLU A 620 -4.41 -20.36 -12.97
N PHE A 621 -4.51 -19.38 -13.87
CA PHE A 621 -3.99 -18.02 -13.66
C PHE A 621 -5.08 -17.06 -13.16
N CYS A 622 -6.35 -17.50 -13.17
CA CYS A 622 -7.47 -16.73 -12.66
C CYS A 622 -7.58 -16.84 -11.14
N THR A 623 -7.58 -15.69 -10.48
CA THR A 623 -7.82 -15.58 -9.03
C THR A 623 -9.31 -15.58 -8.71
N GLU A 624 -9.66 -15.69 -7.43
CA GLU A 624 -11.04 -15.49 -6.98
C GLU A 624 -11.57 -14.10 -7.36
N PHE A 625 -10.72 -13.07 -7.36
CA PHE A 625 -11.09 -11.71 -7.73
C PHE A 625 -11.49 -11.62 -9.21
N ASP A 626 -10.75 -12.30 -10.09
CA ASP A 626 -11.07 -12.36 -11.52
C ASP A 626 -12.41 -13.06 -11.77
N ARG A 627 -12.68 -14.16 -11.04
CA ARG A 627 -13.96 -14.88 -11.11
C ARG A 627 -15.12 -14.01 -10.61
N LEU A 628 -14.93 -13.24 -9.54
CA LEU A 628 -15.94 -12.30 -9.03
C LEU A 628 -16.24 -11.20 -10.05
N VAL A 629 -15.21 -10.59 -10.64
CA VAL A 629 -15.37 -9.56 -11.68
C VAL A 629 -16.11 -10.12 -12.90
N ASP A 630 -15.76 -11.32 -13.34
CA ASP A 630 -16.44 -11.97 -14.45
C ASP A 630 -17.92 -12.29 -14.15
N ALA A 631 -18.20 -12.94 -13.02
CA ALA A 631 -19.56 -13.33 -12.62
C ALA A 631 -20.48 -12.10 -12.46
N CYS A 632 -19.90 -10.96 -12.07
CA CYS A 632 -20.62 -9.71 -11.89
C CYS A 632 -20.71 -8.85 -13.16
N SER A 633 -20.04 -9.24 -14.25
CA SER A 633 -20.01 -8.48 -15.50
C SER A 633 -21.29 -8.64 -16.32
N ASN A 634 -21.42 -7.82 -17.37
CA ASN A 634 -22.55 -7.91 -18.31
C ASN A 634 -22.60 -9.24 -19.09
N TYR A 635 -21.46 -9.91 -19.25
CA TYR A 635 -21.32 -11.15 -20.01
C TYR A 635 -20.41 -12.12 -19.24
N PRO A 636 -20.92 -12.81 -18.21
CA PRO A 636 -20.17 -13.82 -17.48
C PRO A 636 -19.65 -14.91 -18.41
N GLY A 637 -18.44 -15.39 -18.15
CA GLY A 637 -17.77 -16.39 -18.97
C GLY A 637 -17.17 -15.89 -20.28
N LYS A 638 -17.34 -14.59 -20.62
CA LYS A 638 -16.83 -13.99 -21.86
C LYS A 638 -15.71 -12.99 -21.62
N GLN A 639 -14.86 -12.76 -22.62
CA GLN A 639 -13.80 -11.74 -22.55
C GLN A 639 -12.85 -11.93 -21.33
N ARG A 640 -12.51 -13.19 -21.01
CA ARG A 640 -11.77 -13.55 -19.79
C ARG A 640 -10.41 -12.86 -19.71
N TYR A 641 -9.65 -12.86 -20.80
CA TYR A 641 -8.34 -12.22 -20.88
C TYR A 641 -8.44 -10.69 -20.83
N GLU A 642 -9.40 -10.10 -21.55
CA GLU A 642 -9.63 -8.65 -21.52
C GLU A 642 -9.96 -8.17 -20.10
N LYS A 643 -10.76 -8.94 -19.34
CA LYS A 643 -11.12 -8.63 -17.94
C LYS A 643 -9.93 -8.56 -16.99
N MET A 644 -8.82 -9.22 -17.31
CA MET A 644 -7.59 -9.15 -16.51
C MET A 644 -6.64 -8.02 -16.92
N ILE A 645 -6.95 -7.30 -18.00
CA ILE A 645 -6.02 -6.33 -18.62
C ILE A 645 -6.62 -4.93 -18.73
N SER A 646 -7.86 -4.80 -19.18
CA SER A 646 -8.38 -3.52 -19.66
C SER A 646 -8.84 -2.59 -18.54
N GLY A 647 -8.81 -1.29 -18.82
CA GLY A 647 -9.14 -0.22 -17.87
C GLY A 647 -10.57 -0.28 -17.32
N MET A 648 -11.50 -0.94 -18.02
CA MET A 648 -12.87 -1.16 -17.54
C MET A 648 -12.93 -2.10 -16.33
N TYR A 649 -11.97 -3.03 -16.19
CA TYR A 649 -12.04 -4.12 -15.22
C TYR A 649 -10.95 -4.07 -14.13
N LEU A 650 -9.78 -3.48 -14.41
CA LEU A 650 -8.69 -3.40 -13.40
C LEU A 650 -9.15 -2.76 -12.08
N GLY A 651 -9.95 -1.71 -12.17
CA GLY A 651 -10.52 -1.06 -10.99
C GLY A 651 -11.45 -1.95 -10.17
N GLU A 652 -12.17 -2.86 -10.81
CA GLU A 652 -13.02 -3.82 -10.11
C GLU A 652 -12.22 -4.94 -9.46
N ILE A 653 -11.09 -5.37 -10.07
CA ILE A 653 -10.18 -6.31 -9.42
C ILE A 653 -9.60 -5.68 -8.16
N VAL A 654 -9.08 -4.44 -8.26
CA VAL A 654 -8.61 -3.66 -7.11
C VAL A 654 -9.71 -3.57 -6.05
N ARG A 655 -10.93 -3.15 -6.43
CA ARG A 655 -12.05 -3.00 -5.49
C ARG A 655 -12.35 -4.29 -4.73
N ASN A 656 -12.35 -5.46 -5.40
CA ASN A 656 -12.61 -6.75 -4.75
C ASN A 656 -11.47 -7.19 -3.82
N VAL A 657 -10.20 -6.91 -4.16
CA VAL A 657 -9.07 -7.14 -3.25
C VAL A 657 -9.20 -6.26 -2.00
N LEU A 658 -9.53 -4.97 -2.17
CA LEU A 658 -9.73 -4.06 -1.04
C LEU A 658 -10.92 -4.48 -0.17
N LEU A 659 -12.00 -5.03 -0.75
CA LEU A 659 -13.11 -5.60 0.00
C LEU A 659 -12.68 -6.79 0.84
N ASP A 660 -11.92 -7.72 0.26
CA ASP A 660 -11.41 -8.89 0.98
C ASP A 660 -10.44 -8.50 2.11
N PHE A 661 -9.50 -7.59 1.83
CA PHE A 661 -8.62 -7.02 2.85
C PHE A 661 -9.41 -6.38 3.99
N THR A 662 -10.44 -5.62 3.66
CA THR A 662 -11.29 -4.97 4.66
C THR A 662 -12.08 -6.01 5.46
N ALA A 663 -12.65 -7.03 4.81
CA ALA A 663 -13.40 -8.09 5.50
C ALA A 663 -12.51 -8.90 6.46
N LYS A 664 -11.23 -9.10 6.12
CA LYS A 664 -10.22 -9.76 6.96
C LYS A 664 -9.60 -8.84 8.02
N GLY A 665 -10.03 -7.57 8.12
CA GLY A 665 -9.46 -6.62 9.08
C GLY A 665 -8.08 -6.09 8.72
N LEU A 666 -7.60 -6.36 7.51
CA LEU A 666 -6.28 -5.98 7.01
C LEU A 666 -6.23 -4.55 6.46
N LEU A 667 -7.39 -3.91 6.21
CA LEU A 667 -7.51 -2.56 5.67
C LEU A 667 -8.72 -1.84 6.27
N PHE A 668 -8.67 -0.50 6.33
CA PHE A 668 -9.77 0.37 6.76
C PHE A 668 -10.37 -0.03 8.12
N ARG A 669 -9.54 -0.57 9.02
CA ARG A 669 -9.93 -1.05 10.36
C ARG A 669 -11.07 -2.07 10.34
N GLY A 670 -11.17 -2.86 9.27
CA GLY A 670 -12.21 -3.87 9.14
C GLY A 670 -13.59 -3.36 8.71
N LYS A 671 -13.73 -2.06 8.40
CA LYS A 671 -15.03 -1.44 8.14
C LYS A 671 -15.29 -1.24 6.66
N VAL A 672 -16.11 -2.11 6.08
CA VAL A 672 -16.56 -1.98 4.69
C VAL A 672 -17.53 -0.81 4.56
N SER A 673 -17.14 0.23 3.81
CA SER A 673 -18.00 1.39 3.52
C SER A 673 -18.95 1.11 2.34
N GLU A 674 -20.10 1.78 2.28
CA GLU A 674 -21.02 1.71 1.12
C GLU A 674 -20.36 2.17 -0.18
N ARG A 675 -19.42 3.12 -0.09
CA ARG A 675 -18.64 3.57 -1.24
C ARG A 675 -17.75 2.44 -1.77
N LEU A 676 -17.09 1.66 -0.92
CA LEU A 676 -16.26 0.53 -1.35
C LEU A 676 -17.09 -0.60 -2.01
N LYS A 677 -18.37 -0.73 -1.65
CA LYS A 677 -19.31 -1.66 -2.31
C LYS A 677 -19.78 -1.17 -3.68
N THR A 678 -19.62 0.11 -3.99
CA THR A 678 -20.08 0.70 -5.25
C THR A 678 -19.17 0.26 -6.40
N ARG A 679 -19.73 -0.48 -7.36
CA ARG A 679 -19.00 -0.91 -8.57
C ARG A 679 -18.57 0.28 -9.42
N GLY A 680 -17.41 0.18 -10.05
CA GLY A 680 -16.85 1.21 -10.93
C GLY A 680 -16.26 2.43 -10.20
N ILE A 681 -16.16 2.40 -8.88
CA ILE A 681 -15.62 3.53 -8.10
C ILE A 681 -14.13 3.81 -8.41
N PHE A 682 -13.38 2.79 -8.80
CA PHE A 682 -11.97 2.90 -9.20
C PHE A 682 -11.86 2.97 -10.73
N GLU A 683 -12.23 4.09 -11.32
CA GLU A 683 -11.98 4.34 -12.75
C GLU A 683 -10.47 4.31 -13.08
N THR A 684 -10.11 3.99 -14.32
CA THR A 684 -8.71 3.91 -14.78
C THR A 684 -7.89 5.17 -14.45
N LYS A 685 -8.53 6.35 -14.51
CA LYS A 685 -7.88 7.63 -14.16
C LYS A 685 -7.35 7.64 -12.71
N PHE A 686 -8.08 7.03 -11.78
CA PHE A 686 -7.69 6.97 -10.37
C PHE A 686 -6.57 5.96 -10.15
N LEU A 687 -6.55 4.84 -10.86
CA LEU A 687 -5.42 3.89 -10.83
C LEU A 687 -4.13 4.60 -11.28
N SER A 688 -4.18 5.27 -12.44
CA SER A 688 -3.04 6.02 -12.98
C SER A 688 -2.57 7.14 -12.04
N GLN A 689 -3.51 7.82 -11.35
CA GLN A 689 -3.15 8.83 -10.36
C GLN A 689 -2.51 8.21 -9.12
N ILE A 690 -3.12 7.19 -8.50
CA ILE A 690 -2.62 6.54 -7.28
C ILE A 690 -1.19 6.00 -7.46
N GLU A 691 -0.88 5.47 -8.64
CA GLU A 691 0.44 4.91 -8.95
C GLU A 691 1.49 5.93 -9.43
N SER A 692 1.13 7.20 -9.55
CA SER A 692 2.07 8.24 -9.99
C SER A 692 3.25 8.38 -9.01
N ASP A 693 4.47 8.30 -9.53
CA ASP A 693 5.71 8.46 -8.76
C ASP A 693 5.89 9.88 -8.19
N ARG A 694 5.20 10.86 -8.79
CA ARG A 694 5.28 12.27 -8.39
C ARG A 694 4.34 12.61 -7.23
N LEU A 695 3.45 11.70 -6.82
CA LEU A 695 2.51 11.97 -5.75
C LEU A 695 3.07 11.55 -4.38
N ALA A 696 3.00 12.48 -3.44
CA ALA A 696 3.19 12.18 -2.03
C ALA A 696 2.01 11.35 -1.50
N MET A 697 2.23 10.51 -0.48
CA MET A 697 1.18 9.65 0.09
C MET A 697 -0.04 10.44 0.60
N ARG A 698 0.16 11.68 1.03
CA ARG A 698 -0.93 12.60 1.40
C ARG A 698 -1.90 12.88 0.23
N GLN A 699 -1.40 12.92 -1.00
CA GLN A 699 -2.23 13.14 -2.19
C GLN A 699 -2.97 11.85 -2.57
N VAL A 700 -2.33 10.68 -2.44
CA VAL A 700 -3.01 9.37 -2.58
C VAL A 700 -4.18 9.28 -1.60
N ARG A 701 -3.95 9.64 -0.33
CA ARG A 701 -5.01 9.73 0.68
C ARG A 701 -6.12 10.69 0.29
N SER A 702 -5.79 11.86 -0.25
CA SER A 702 -6.78 12.84 -0.75
C SER A 702 -7.66 12.25 -1.85
N ILE A 703 -7.09 11.45 -2.77
CA ILE A 703 -7.85 10.75 -3.81
C ILE A 703 -8.80 9.73 -3.16
N LEU A 704 -8.34 8.91 -2.22
CA LEU A 704 -9.20 7.95 -1.52
C LEU A 704 -10.34 8.63 -0.75
N GLN A 705 -10.05 9.75 -0.10
CA GLN A 705 -11.06 10.57 0.58
C GLN A 705 -12.08 11.16 -0.40
N HIS A 706 -11.64 11.62 -1.58
CA HIS A 706 -12.51 12.12 -2.64
C HIS A 706 -13.43 11.02 -3.20
N LEU A 707 -12.95 9.78 -3.27
CA LEU A 707 -13.77 8.61 -3.61
C LEU A 707 -14.81 8.29 -2.51
N GLY A 708 -14.71 8.90 -1.33
CA GLY A 708 -15.61 8.67 -0.19
C GLY A 708 -15.09 7.62 0.79
N LEU A 709 -13.81 7.24 0.70
CA LEU A 709 -13.10 6.42 1.67
C LEU A 709 -12.45 7.32 2.72
N THR A 710 -13.28 8.11 3.41
CA THR A 710 -12.86 9.20 4.31
C THR A 710 -12.10 8.72 5.55
N GLY A 711 -12.34 7.48 5.97
CA GLY A 711 -11.63 6.82 7.07
C GLY A 711 -10.20 6.35 6.72
N SER A 712 -9.74 6.57 5.49
CA SER A 712 -8.41 6.14 5.04
C SER A 712 -7.28 6.83 5.82
N THR A 713 -6.33 6.01 6.27
CA THR A 713 -5.06 6.40 6.88
C THR A 713 -3.93 6.46 5.84
N CYS A 714 -2.74 6.91 6.22
CA CYS A 714 -1.57 6.83 5.34
C CYS A 714 -1.21 5.37 5.05
N ASP A 715 -1.19 4.50 6.06
CA ASP A 715 -0.97 3.05 5.91
C ASP A 715 -1.98 2.42 4.94
N ASP A 716 -3.27 2.78 5.04
CA ASP A 716 -4.27 2.32 4.07
C ASP A 716 -3.94 2.80 2.66
N SER A 717 -3.42 4.03 2.51
CA SER A 717 -3.05 4.60 1.21
C SER A 717 -1.87 3.88 0.58
N VAL A 718 -0.87 3.50 1.39
CA VAL A 718 0.27 2.67 0.95
C VAL A 718 -0.22 1.31 0.46
N LEU A 719 -1.09 0.65 1.23
CA LEU A 719 -1.64 -0.66 0.86
C LEU A 719 -2.51 -0.60 -0.39
N VAL A 720 -3.37 0.42 -0.52
CA VAL A 720 -4.17 0.60 -1.76
C VAL A 720 -3.27 0.83 -2.97
N LYS A 721 -2.19 1.62 -2.82
CA LYS A 721 -1.21 1.82 -3.89
C LYS A 721 -0.51 0.52 -4.27
N GLU A 722 -0.13 -0.30 -3.29
CA GLU A 722 0.47 -1.62 -3.54
C GLU A 722 -0.48 -2.55 -4.31
N VAL A 723 -1.75 -2.62 -3.89
CA VAL A 723 -2.78 -3.41 -4.58
C VAL A 723 -2.94 -2.96 -6.03
N CYS A 724 -3.07 -1.65 -6.28
CA CYS A 724 -3.12 -1.10 -7.65
C CYS A 724 -1.92 -1.57 -8.48
N SER A 725 -0.71 -1.44 -7.90
CA SER A 725 0.52 -1.77 -8.61
C SER A 725 0.65 -3.24 -8.95
N VAL A 726 0.26 -4.14 -8.05
CA VAL A 726 0.24 -5.59 -8.32
C VAL A 726 -0.74 -5.91 -9.45
N VAL A 727 -1.95 -5.35 -9.43
CA VAL A 727 -2.97 -5.58 -10.46
C VAL A 727 -2.54 -5.02 -11.83
N ALA A 728 -2.04 -3.78 -11.87
CA ALA A 728 -1.60 -3.13 -13.10
C ALA A 728 -0.35 -3.80 -13.70
N ARG A 729 0.60 -4.24 -12.86
CA ARG A 729 1.77 -5.02 -13.28
C ARG A 729 1.35 -6.33 -13.93
N ARG A 730 0.46 -7.10 -13.28
CA ARG A 730 -0.06 -8.36 -13.85
C ARG A 730 -0.72 -8.12 -15.21
N ALA A 731 -1.55 -7.10 -15.31
CA ALA A 731 -2.23 -6.71 -16.55
C ALA A 731 -1.24 -6.39 -17.70
N ALA A 732 -0.19 -5.62 -17.41
CA ALA A 732 0.86 -5.29 -18.36
C ALA A 732 1.67 -6.52 -18.78
N GLN A 733 1.99 -7.41 -17.83
CA GLN A 733 2.71 -8.65 -18.11
C GLN A 733 1.90 -9.61 -18.98
N LEU A 734 0.61 -9.80 -18.68
CA LEU A 734 -0.30 -10.59 -19.52
C LEU A 734 -0.34 -9.99 -20.94
N SER A 735 -0.62 -8.69 -21.09
CA SER A 735 -0.60 -8.02 -22.40
C SER A 735 0.72 -8.22 -23.14
N GLY A 736 1.86 -8.19 -22.44
CA GLY A 736 3.19 -8.45 -22.99
C GLY A 736 3.38 -9.90 -23.45
N ALA A 737 2.85 -10.88 -22.71
CA ALA A 737 2.88 -12.29 -23.10
C ALA A 737 2.05 -12.58 -24.36
N GLY A 738 0.85 -11.99 -24.47
CA GLY A 738 0.04 -12.08 -25.69
C GLY A 738 0.73 -11.43 -26.89
N LEU A 739 1.31 -10.25 -26.72
CA LEU A 739 2.07 -9.58 -27.78
C LEU A 739 3.33 -10.36 -28.17
N ALA A 740 4.02 -10.98 -27.20
CA ALA A 740 5.17 -11.85 -27.44
C ALA A 740 4.80 -13.04 -28.34
N ALA A 741 3.62 -13.65 -28.14
CA ALA A 741 3.12 -14.71 -28.99
C ALA A 741 2.89 -14.22 -30.44
N VAL A 742 2.32 -13.02 -30.61
CA VAL A 742 2.07 -12.42 -31.94
C VAL A 742 3.38 -12.17 -32.70
N VAL A 743 4.35 -11.47 -32.09
CA VAL A 743 5.59 -11.13 -32.80
C VAL A 743 6.47 -12.34 -33.08
N ASP A 744 6.52 -13.32 -32.17
CA ASP A 744 7.24 -14.56 -32.45
C ASP A 744 6.56 -15.38 -33.53
N LYS A 745 5.22 -15.38 -33.59
CA LYS A 745 4.50 -16.03 -34.68
C LYS A 745 4.85 -15.40 -36.04
N ILE A 746 4.87 -14.07 -36.14
CA ILE A 746 5.29 -13.38 -37.37
C ILE A 746 6.73 -13.78 -37.75
N ARG A 747 7.65 -13.78 -36.77
CA ARG A 747 9.04 -14.19 -36.99
C ARG A 747 9.15 -15.64 -37.49
N GLN A 748 8.40 -16.55 -36.88
CA GLN A 748 8.37 -17.98 -37.24
C GLN A 748 7.74 -18.21 -38.61
N ASN A 749 6.59 -17.59 -38.91
CA ASN A 749 5.93 -17.68 -40.21
C ASN A 749 6.88 -17.28 -41.35
N ARG A 750 7.74 -16.28 -41.11
CA ARG A 750 8.72 -15.78 -42.08
C ARG A 750 10.08 -16.51 -42.03
N ASN A 751 10.21 -17.54 -41.20
CA ASN A 751 11.44 -18.30 -40.98
C ASN A 751 12.67 -17.42 -40.66
N LEU A 752 12.46 -16.37 -39.84
CA LEU A 752 13.51 -15.42 -39.47
C LEU A 752 14.18 -15.81 -38.15
N ASN A 753 15.50 -15.67 -38.09
CA ASN A 753 16.25 -15.80 -36.83
C ASN A 753 16.03 -14.61 -35.89
N GLN A 754 15.87 -13.42 -36.45
CA GLN A 754 15.53 -12.17 -35.74
C GLN A 754 14.50 -11.38 -36.54
N LEU A 755 13.60 -10.70 -35.83
CA LEU A 755 12.56 -9.83 -36.43
C LEU A 755 12.71 -8.40 -35.89
N SER A 756 12.73 -7.41 -36.77
CA SER A 756 12.59 -5.99 -36.40
C SER A 756 11.21 -5.52 -36.88
N ILE A 757 10.35 -5.09 -35.97
CA ILE A 757 8.94 -4.80 -36.25
C ILE A 757 8.45 -3.63 -35.40
N THR A 758 7.46 -2.89 -35.91
CA THR A 758 6.81 -1.81 -35.18
C THR A 758 5.39 -2.21 -34.78
N VAL A 759 5.00 -1.85 -33.56
CA VAL A 759 3.65 -2.00 -33.03
C VAL A 759 3.03 -0.62 -32.87
N GLY A 760 1.95 -0.36 -33.61
CA GLY A 760 1.12 0.81 -33.40
C GLY A 760 0.21 0.61 -32.18
N VAL A 761 0.27 1.51 -31.20
CA VAL A 761 -0.52 1.38 -29.96
C VAL A 761 -1.44 2.58 -29.74
N ASP A 762 -2.67 2.29 -29.35
CA ASP A 762 -3.62 3.26 -28.81
C ASP A 762 -4.28 2.70 -27.52
N GLY A 763 -4.98 3.57 -26.80
CA GLY A 763 -5.73 3.24 -25.59
C GLY A 763 -5.31 4.08 -24.39
N THR A 764 -6.31 4.50 -23.62
CA THR A 764 -6.14 5.40 -22.47
C THR A 764 -5.27 4.79 -21.37
N LEU A 765 -5.41 3.49 -21.09
CA LEU A 765 -4.62 2.81 -20.06
C LEU A 765 -3.13 2.80 -20.44
N TYR A 766 -2.79 2.43 -21.68
CA TYR A 766 -1.40 2.45 -22.15
C TYR A 766 -0.79 3.86 -22.17
N LYS A 767 -1.57 4.87 -22.57
CA LYS A 767 -1.11 6.26 -22.69
C LYS A 767 -0.93 6.95 -21.33
N THR A 768 -1.81 6.68 -20.36
CA THR A 768 -1.91 7.47 -19.12
C THR A 768 -1.36 6.77 -17.89
N HIS A 769 -1.28 5.44 -17.87
CA HIS A 769 -0.75 4.73 -16.71
C HIS A 769 0.77 4.88 -16.62
N PRO A 770 1.33 5.25 -15.46
CA PRO A 770 2.77 5.56 -15.34
C PRO A 770 3.67 4.37 -15.69
N HIS A 771 3.27 3.15 -15.31
CA HIS A 771 4.14 1.97 -15.37
C HIS A 771 3.75 0.94 -16.43
N PHE A 772 2.53 1.01 -16.98
CA PHE A 772 1.96 -0.09 -17.76
C PHE A 772 2.76 -0.36 -19.04
N SER A 773 3.06 0.70 -19.80
CA SER A 773 3.80 0.60 -21.06
C SER A 773 5.21 0.05 -20.84
N ALA A 774 5.93 0.53 -19.82
CA ALA A 774 7.28 0.08 -19.51
C ALA A 774 7.32 -1.41 -19.13
N ILE A 775 6.43 -1.86 -18.24
CA ILE A 775 6.36 -3.26 -17.79
C ILE A 775 5.98 -4.19 -18.94
N MET A 776 5.03 -3.78 -19.80
CA MET A 776 4.62 -4.58 -20.95
C MET A 776 5.78 -4.75 -21.96
N GLN A 777 6.54 -3.67 -22.22
CA GLN A 777 7.72 -3.71 -23.08
C GLN A 777 8.86 -4.55 -22.49
N GLU A 778 9.08 -4.46 -21.18
CA GLU A 778 10.05 -5.32 -20.47
C GLU A 778 9.67 -6.80 -20.59
N THR A 779 8.40 -7.12 -20.35
CA THR A 779 7.88 -8.48 -20.44
C THR A 779 8.01 -9.02 -21.86
N LEU A 780 7.66 -8.22 -22.87
CA LEU A 780 7.83 -8.59 -24.28
C LEU A 780 9.29 -8.95 -24.61
N ARG A 781 10.25 -8.13 -24.17
CA ARG A 781 11.67 -8.38 -24.43
C ARG A 781 12.19 -9.65 -23.76
N ASP A 782 11.73 -9.95 -22.55
CA ASP A 782 12.10 -11.20 -21.86
C ASP A 782 11.49 -12.44 -22.55
N LEU A 783 10.24 -12.34 -22.98
CA LEU A 783 9.51 -13.50 -23.53
C LEU A 783 9.77 -13.73 -25.03
N ALA A 784 10.13 -12.70 -25.80
CA ALA A 784 10.44 -12.77 -27.23
C ALA A 784 11.78 -12.06 -27.55
N PRO A 785 12.92 -12.54 -27.02
CA PRO A 785 14.22 -11.86 -27.14
C PRO A 785 14.77 -11.81 -28.58
N GLN A 786 14.18 -12.57 -29.51
CA GLN A 786 14.55 -12.60 -30.92
C GLN A 786 13.80 -11.54 -31.75
N CYS A 787 12.89 -10.80 -31.12
CA CYS A 787 12.08 -9.76 -31.76
C CYS A 787 12.46 -8.39 -31.19
N GLU A 788 13.07 -7.54 -32.02
CA GLU A 788 13.27 -6.13 -31.74
C GLU A 788 11.99 -5.36 -32.09
N VAL A 789 11.27 -4.92 -31.06
CA VAL A 789 9.95 -4.30 -31.21
C VAL A 789 10.00 -2.81 -30.86
N THR A 790 9.63 -1.97 -31.82
CA THR A 790 9.43 -0.53 -31.64
C THR A 790 7.96 -0.24 -31.38
N PHE A 791 7.65 0.61 -30.41
CA PHE A 791 6.27 0.99 -30.10
C PHE A 791 5.98 2.42 -30.55
N LEU A 792 5.04 2.59 -31.47
CA LEU A 792 4.59 3.89 -31.94
C LEU A 792 3.22 4.21 -31.36
N LYS A 793 3.12 5.29 -30.58
CA LYS A 793 1.85 5.74 -30.02
C LYS A 793 1.07 6.47 -31.09
N SER A 794 -0.16 6.05 -31.33
CA SER A 794 -1.05 6.77 -32.24
C SER A 794 -1.78 7.90 -31.52
N GLU A 795 -1.79 9.12 -32.08
CA GLU A 795 -2.55 10.23 -31.48
C GLU A 795 -4.06 10.14 -31.83
N ASP A 796 -4.40 9.73 -33.06
CA ASP A 796 -5.77 9.55 -33.56
C ASP A 796 -5.89 8.27 -34.41
N GLY A 797 -5.63 7.11 -33.79
CA GLY A 797 -5.34 5.86 -34.49
C GLY A 797 -6.45 5.28 -35.34
N SER A 798 -7.66 5.21 -34.82
CA SER A 798 -8.79 4.56 -35.50
C SER A 798 -9.35 5.38 -36.66
N GLY A 799 -9.47 6.71 -36.51
CA GLY A 799 -10.05 7.60 -37.51
C GLY A 799 -9.15 7.80 -38.74
N LYS A 800 -7.89 8.21 -38.52
CA LYS A 800 -6.88 8.32 -39.60
C LYS A 800 -6.66 6.96 -40.28
N GLY A 801 -6.72 5.88 -39.51
CA GLY A 801 -6.56 4.51 -39.98
C GLY A 801 -7.64 4.07 -40.95
N ALA A 802 -8.92 4.31 -40.63
CA ALA A 802 -10.04 4.01 -41.53
C ALA A 802 -9.93 4.74 -42.86
N ALA A 803 -9.52 6.01 -42.85
CA ALA A 803 -9.30 6.77 -44.08
C ALA A 803 -8.13 6.18 -44.91
N LEU A 804 -7.03 5.80 -44.27
CA LEU A 804 -5.91 5.17 -44.95
C LEU A 804 -6.27 3.80 -45.53
N ILE A 805 -7.04 2.98 -44.81
CA ILE A 805 -7.55 1.70 -45.33
C ILE A 805 -8.44 1.94 -46.55
N THR A 806 -9.31 2.95 -46.48
CA THR A 806 -10.16 3.36 -47.60
C THR A 806 -9.32 3.77 -48.81
N ALA A 807 -8.25 4.54 -48.59
CA ALA A 807 -7.33 4.97 -49.64
C ALA A 807 -6.61 3.77 -50.29
N VAL A 808 -6.11 2.84 -49.47
CA VAL A 808 -5.48 1.59 -49.93
C VAL A 808 -6.47 0.74 -50.74
N ALA A 809 -7.70 0.60 -50.27
CA ALA A 809 -8.74 -0.16 -50.96
C ALA A 809 -9.08 0.46 -52.34
N CYS A 810 -9.20 1.78 -52.40
CA CYS A 810 -9.39 2.51 -53.66
C CYS A 810 -8.21 2.30 -54.62
N ARG A 811 -6.96 2.32 -54.13
CA ARG A 811 -5.76 2.05 -54.94
C ARG A 811 -5.80 0.63 -55.52
N VAL A 812 -5.94 -0.39 -54.67
CA VAL A 812 -5.92 -1.80 -55.08
C VAL A 812 -7.00 -2.10 -56.12
N LYS A 813 -8.18 -1.48 -55.99
CA LYS A 813 -9.27 -1.61 -56.97
C LYS A 813 -8.89 -1.03 -58.34
N ASN A 814 -8.13 0.07 -58.38
CA ASN A 814 -7.68 0.69 -59.62
C ASN A 814 -6.53 -0.09 -60.29
N GLU A 815 -5.64 -0.69 -59.50
CA GLU A 815 -4.52 -1.52 -59.99
C GLU A 815 -5.02 -2.84 -60.58
N GLY A 816 -6.06 -3.46 -60.02
CA GLY A 816 -6.67 -4.68 -60.56
C GLY A 816 -7.56 -4.48 -61.80
N GLN A 817 -7.75 -3.24 -62.25
CA GLN A 817 -8.48 -2.88 -63.48
C GLN A 817 -7.54 -2.52 -64.65
N GLN A 818 -6.23 -2.51 -64.42
CA GLN A 818 -5.17 -2.39 -65.44
C GLN A 818 -4.58 -3.76 -65.74
#